data_AF-A0A3M1X6E0-F1
#
_entry.id   AF-A0A3M1X6E0-F1
#
_cell.length_a   1.000
_cell.length_b   1.000
_cell.length_c   1.000
_cell.angle_alpha   90.00
_cell.angle_beta   90.00
_cell.angle_gamma   90.00
#
_symmetry.space_group_name_H-M   'P 1'
#
loop_
_entity.id
_entity.type
_entity.pdbx_description
1 polymer ?
#
loop_
_entity_poly.entity_id
_entity_poly.type
_entity_poly.pdbx_seq_one_letter_code
_entity_poly.pdbx_strand_id
1 'polypeptide(L)'
;MSTPLNLSAVKAKISPRPGLEQELRALALAGHGQLVYNTLRQHQGYLADLFCDGYIFLETIRGGIHVIRRLHQEAAELPKKDELSYLNSLIDIGLEAARRKQALRRQHFMAVLEWTDQLVELGLLEMAATRLQALTELGVARFHDLSLRTQTHLSLLDNLCGRFEDAYQRLIPLLEKPYLLGDRTVLPRFFQTLSTAALKSGRLAYYKEMLFQALRNFYTELEAREAFTDQISAIYRHGWRVLFASEAALAFRCLFLVHWLFFRLKRLPFFGRLPGLGGVRSFLLIYVYIMNVFLPQLFPRRALKQAPFEWLNASSPTLPVPALPERSGFRIRRKNFLITRAMGGIGDLLMLTPALHALKRRYPRQEIHLAIPSRYFALFQGNPDIVLLDIERQALNPFRYKRWYNFTHCPAAQGEALRAPRVRKSRMDLFAGALGIRGWRRWFMSRRPRYTILPDEAREAERFWQQHGLQGQTVVGIQLHADELYRDYPYMEPLALKLAQRYPVLVFDARKIEGYEHPRIFKIDNRSLRQAFALAARCQLLVAPDSAFVHFSAAVKVPCLGIYGPIDGKVRTRQYRNCQFVDLRRHLGCIPCWRNEDIPCKLTGMRTSACLENLPVHMVYQKVLNMLEKIEKRNGTRERI
;
A
#
# COMPACT_ATOMS: atom_id res chain seq x y z
N MET A 1 1.34 33.19 29.48
CA MET A 1 2.03 32.44 30.53
C MET A 1 1.06 31.43 31.11
N SER A 2 1.15 30.20 30.63
CA SER A 2 0.28 29.07 30.95
C SER A 2 1.00 28.16 31.92
N THR A 3 0.36 27.82 33.05
CA THR A 3 0.81 26.78 33.96
C THR A 3 1.02 25.48 33.16
N PRO A 4 2.18 24.83 33.26
CA PRO A 4 2.38 23.53 32.64
C PRO A 4 1.41 22.54 33.31
N LEU A 5 0.67 21.77 32.51
CA LEU A 5 -0.07 20.62 33.03
C LEU A 5 0.94 19.76 33.80
N ASN A 6 0.77 19.68 35.12
CA ASN A 6 1.71 19.03 35.99
C ASN A 6 1.70 17.51 35.71
N LEU A 7 2.69 17.05 34.93
CA LEU A 7 2.92 15.64 34.55
C LEU A 7 3.06 14.69 35.75
N SER A 8 3.14 15.22 36.99
CA SER A 8 3.16 14.41 38.21
C SER A 8 1.77 14.07 38.79
N ALA A 9 0.69 14.73 38.35
CA ALA A 9 -0.66 14.51 38.87
C ALA A 9 -1.47 13.39 38.16
N VAL A 10 -0.97 12.83 37.05
CA VAL A 10 -1.55 11.65 36.37
C VAL A 10 -0.81 10.36 36.80
N LYS A 11 -0.56 10.23 38.10
CA LYS A 11 0.04 9.04 38.73
C LYS A 11 -0.88 8.39 39.77
N ALA A 12 -2.20 8.54 39.63
CA ALA A 12 -3.10 7.59 40.25
C ALA A 12 -2.99 6.27 39.47
N LYS A 13 -2.29 5.28 40.04
CA LYS A 13 -2.32 3.86 39.64
C LYS A 13 -3.76 3.33 39.81
N ILE A 14 -4.68 3.78 38.98
CA ILE A 14 -5.92 3.06 38.75
C ILE A 14 -5.53 2.00 37.72
N SER A 15 -5.24 0.79 38.19
CA SER A 15 -5.14 -0.36 37.29
C SER A 15 -6.40 -0.38 36.42
N PRO A 16 -6.27 -0.48 35.10
CA PRO A 16 -7.43 -0.44 34.21
C PRO A 16 -8.43 -1.51 34.63
N ARG A 17 -9.73 -1.20 34.49
CA ARG A 17 -10.77 -2.22 34.62
C ARG A 17 -10.37 -3.44 33.79
N PRO A 18 -10.36 -4.66 34.36
CA PRO A 18 -10.06 -5.87 33.60
C PRO A 18 -10.94 -5.93 32.35
N GLY A 19 -10.34 -6.12 31.17
CA GLY A 19 -11.09 -6.17 29.91
C GLY A 19 -11.20 -4.85 29.14
N LEU A 20 -10.81 -3.70 29.71
CA LEU A 20 -10.97 -2.39 29.05
C LEU A 20 -10.23 -2.31 27.71
N GLU A 21 -9.00 -2.83 27.64
CA GLU A 21 -8.23 -2.85 26.39
C GLU A 21 -8.94 -3.68 25.31
N GLN A 22 -9.44 -4.87 25.65
CA GLN A 22 -10.18 -5.72 24.72
C GLN A 22 -11.47 -5.05 24.24
N GLU A 23 -12.20 -4.37 25.13
CA GLU A 23 -13.41 -3.62 24.82
C GLU A 23 -13.11 -2.47 23.85
N LEU A 24 -12.13 -1.61 24.17
CA LEU A 24 -11.71 -0.49 23.32
C LEU A 24 -11.24 -0.97 21.95
N ARG A 25 -10.49 -2.07 21.92
CA ARG A 25 -10.01 -2.68 20.68
C ARG A 25 -11.17 -3.18 19.83
N ALA A 26 -12.18 -3.82 20.42
CA ALA A 26 -13.36 -4.27 19.69
C ALA A 26 -14.15 -3.08 19.09
N LEU A 27 -14.38 -2.02 19.88
CA LEU A 27 -15.02 -0.79 19.41
C LEU A 27 -14.22 -0.11 18.28
N ALA A 28 -12.90 -0.05 18.42
CA ALA A 28 -12.02 0.53 17.41
C ALA A 28 -12.03 -0.28 16.11
N LEU A 29 -12.01 -1.61 16.19
CA LEU A 29 -12.09 -2.50 15.03
C LEU A 29 -13.47 -2.47 14.34
N ALA A 30 -14.52 -2.06 15.06
CA ALA A 30 -15.84 -1.78 14.51
C ALA A 30 -15.98 -0.34 13.96
N GLY A 31 -14.99 0.53 14.17
CA GLY A 31 -15.00 1.93 13.71
C GLY A 31 -15.88 2.86 14.55
N HIS A 32 -16.11 2.53 15.82
CA HIS A 32 -16.91 3.34 16.74
C HIS A 32 -16.07 4.39 17.49
N GLY A 33 -15.38 5.28 16.75
CA GLY A 33 -14.45 6.26 17.34
C GLY A 33 -15.01 7.14 18.45
N GLN A 34 -16.28 7.57 18.37
CA GLN A 34 -16.91 8.34 19.45
C GLN A 34 -17.02 7.55 20.76
N LEU A 35 -17.37 6.26 20.69
CA LEU A 35 -17.46 5.41 21.88
C LEU A 35 -16.06 5.17 22.47
N VAL A 36 -15.07 4.86 21.62
CA VAL A 36 -13.67 4.72 22.03
C VAL A 36 -13.19 5.98 22.78
N TYR A 37 -13.42 7.14 22.19
CA TYR A 37 -13.01 8.43 22.77
C TYR A 37 -13.69 8.72 24.11
N ASN A 38 -15.01 8.54 24.20
CA ASN A 38 -15.77 8.79 25.43
C ASN A 38 -15.35 7.83 26.55
N THR A 39 -15.17 6.54 26.25
CA THR A 39 -14.71 5.55 27.22
C THR A 39 -13.30 5.87 27.74
N LEU A 40 -12.38 6.29 26.87
CA LEU A 40 -11.04 6.70 27.26
C LEU A 40 -11.02 7.95 28.13
N ARG A 41 -11.89 8.92 27.83
CA ARG A 41 -11.99 10.17 28.62
C ARG A 41 -12.35 9.90 30.08
N GLN A 42 -13.09 8.83 30.35
CA GLN A 42 -13.44 8.37 31.69
C GLN A 42 -12.30 7.61 32.41
N HIS A 43 -11.24 7.21 31.69
CA HIS A 43 -10.17 6.32 32.19
C HIS A 43 -8.76 6.86 31.86
N GLN A 44 -8.39 8.03 32.43
CA GLN A 44 -7.17 8.77 32.03
C GLN A 44 -5.82 8.17 32.49
N GLY A 45 -5.80 7.16 33.37
CA GLY A 45 -4.57 6.66 34.02
C GLY A 45 -3.65 5.76 33.16
N TYR A 46 -4.09 5.28 31.99
CA TYR A 46 -3.38 4.22 31.24
C TYR A 46 -3.36 4.43 29.70
N LEU A 47 -3.23 5.67 29.25
CA LEU A 47 -3.37 6.02 27.83
C LEU A 47 -2.19 5.59 26.94
N ALA A 48 -0.96 5.67 27.45
CA ALA A 48 0.26 5.44 26.66
C ALA A 48 0.35 4.01 26.10
N ASP A 49 -0.02 3.02 26.90
CA ASP A 49 0.08 1.62 26.50
C ASP A 49 -1.03 1.24 25.51
N LEU A 50 -2.26 1.72 25.73
CA LEU A 50 -3.39 1.52 24.83
C LEU A 50 -3.13 2.11 23.43
N PHE A 51 -2.46 3.26 23.37
CA PHE A 51 -2.11 3.91 22.11
C PHE A 51 -0.99 3.23 21.33
N CYS A 52 -0.40 2.13 21.83
CA CYS A 52 0.44 1.28 21.00
C CYS A 52 -0.39 0.45 20.00
N ASP A 53 -1.69 0.22 20.27
CA ASP A 53 -2.62 -0.30 19.26
C ASP A 53 -3.05 0.85 18.34
N GLY A 54 -2.62 0.76 17.08
CA GLY A 54 -2.88 1.80 16.09
C GLY A 54 -4.35 2.04 15.79
N TYR A 55 -5.24 1.04 15.92
CA TYR A 55 -6.67 1.24 15.70
C TYR A 55 -7.31 1.98 16.86
N ILE A 56 -6.95 1.64 18.10
CA ILE A 56 -7.41 2.37 19.28
C ILE A 56 -6.99 3.84 19.14
N PHE A 57 -5.72 4.10 18.82
CA PHE A 57 -5.23 5.46 18.59
C PHE A 57 -6.02 6.18 17.48
N LEU A 58 -6.13 5.59 16.29
CA LEU A 58 -6.84 6.19 15.15
C LEU A 58 -8.30 6.54 15.48
N GLU A 59 -9.03 5.60 16.07
CA GLU A 59 -10.46 5.79 16.37
C GLU A 59 -10.67 6.77 17.53
N THR A 60 -9.72 6.84 18.48
CA THR A 60 -9.71 7.88 19.52
C THR A 60 -9.60 9.26 18.89
N ILE A 61 -8.67 9.45 17.96
CA ILE A 61 -8.48 10.74 17.28
C ILE A 61 -9.71 11.10 16.44
N ARG A 62 -10.31 10.14 15.71
CA ARG A 62 -11.56 10.36 14.98
C ARG A 62 -12.72 10.76 15.89
N GLY A 63 -12.84 10.12 17.05
CA GLY A 63 -13.84 10.49 18.06
C GLY A 63 -13.66 11.91 18.56
N GLY A 64 -12.42 12.31 18.89
CA GLY A 64 -12.10 13.68 19.29
C GLY A 64 -12.37 14.72 18.19
N ILE A 65 -11.99 14.42 16.94
CA ILE A 65 -12.32 15.26 15.78
C ILE A 65 -13.83 15.49 15.67
N HIS A 66 -14.64 14.44 15.86
CA HIS A 66 -16.10 14.57 15.82
C HIS A 66 -16.62 15.53 16.89
N VAL A 67 -16.12 15.44 18.12
CA VAL A 67 -16.49 16.36 19.21
C VAL A 67 -16.13 17.80 18.86
N ILE A 68 -14.91 18.03 18.36
CA ILE A 68 -14.45 19.37 17.96
C ILE A 68 -15.30 19.96 16.84
N ARG A 69 -15.66 19.14 15.83
CA ARG A 69 -16.56 19.57 14.74
C ARG A 69 -17.91 20.02 15.26
N ARG A 70 -18.50 19.26 16.19
CA ARG A 70 -19.77 19.60 16.83
C ARG A 70 -19.66 20.94 17.58
N LEU A 71 -18.66 21.09 18.45
CA LEU A 71 -18.43 22.32 19.22
C LEU A 71 -18.18 23.54 18.31
N HIS A 72 -17.51 23.33 17.18
CA HIS A 72 -17.29 24.40 16.20
C HIS A 72 -18.59 24.85 15.52
N GLN A 73 -19.50 23.92 15.20
CA GLN A 73 -20.83 24.23 14.65
C GLN A 73 -21.72 24.95 15.67
N GLU A 74 -21.57 24.63 16.95
CA GLU A 74 -22.29 25.25 18.07
C GLU A 74 -21.70 26.61 18.50
N ALA A 75 -20.63 27.09 17.84
CA ALA A 75 -19.89 28.31 18.19
C ALA A 75 -19.40 28.34 19.67
N ALA A 76 -19.13 27.17 20.25
CA ALA A 76 -18.70 27.01 21.64
C ALA A 76 -17.17 27.18 21.79
N GLU A 77 -16.67 28.43 21.80
CA GLU A 77 -15.24 28.75 21.73
C GLU A 77 -14.37 28.21 22.89
N LEU A 78 -14.78 28.41 24.15
CA LEU A 78 -14.03 27.95 25.33
C LEU A 78 -13.93 26.41 25.40
N PRO A 79 -15.06 25.65 25.34
CA PRO A 79 -15.02 24.19 25.32
C PRO A 79 -14.20 23.63 24.15
N LYS A 80 -14.27 24.28 22.98
CA LYS A 80 -13.49 23.89 21.80
C LYS A 80 -11.98 24.03 22.04
N LYS A 81 -11.53 25.09 22.71
CA LYS A 81 -10.10 25.31 23.01
C LYS A 81 -9.55 24.23 23.96
N ASP A 82 -10.31 23.89 25.00
CA ASP A 82 -9.92 22.84 25.95
C ASP A 82 -9.87 21.47 25.26
N GLU A 83 -10.86 21.17 24.44
CA GLU A 83 -10.93 19.92 23.67
C GLU A 83 -9.76 19.78 22.69
N LEU A 84 -9.41 20.88 22.02
CA LEU A 84 -8.27 20.94 21.10
C LEU A 84 -6.94 20.73 21.83
N SER A 85 -6.77 21.32 23.02
CA SER A 85 -5.59 21.11 23.86
C SER A 85 -5.47 19.64 24.29
N TYR A 86 -6.59 19.05 24.75
CA TYR A 86 -6.64 17.67 25.18
C TYR A 86 -6.31 16.69 24.05
N LEU A 87 -6.93 16.85 22.87
CA LEU A 87 -6.69 15.96 21.74
C LEU A 87 -5.24 16.03 21.24
N ASN A 88 -4.63 17.21 21.24
CA ASN A 88 -3.21 17.37 20.92
C ASN A 88 -2.31 16.62 21.92
N SER A 89 -2.60 16.73 23.21
CA SER A 89 -1.87 16.00 24.26
C SER A 89 -1.96 14.48 24.06
N LEU A 90 -3.15 13.95 23.72
CA LEU A 90 -3.32 12.53 23.41
C LEU A 90 -2.46 12.07 22.22
N ILE A 91 -2.39 12.89 21.17
CA ILE A 91 -1.54 12.60 20.01
C ILE A 91 -0.07 12.54 20.41
N ASP A 92 0.41 13.50 21.19
CA ASP A 92 1.80 13.55 21.64
C ASP A 92 2.16 12.34 22.52
N ILE A 93 1.30 12.01 23.49
CA ILE A 93 1.46 10.85 24.37
C ILE A 93 1.48 9.56 23.55
N GLY A 94 0.52 9.38 22.64
CA GLY A 94 0.40 8.15 21.85
C GLY A 94 1.55 7.95 20.87
N LEU A 95 1.96 9.00 20.17
CA LEU A 95 3.08 8.92 19.23
C LEU A 95 4.40 8.64 19.95
N GLU A 96 4.67 9.27 21.10
CA GLU A 96 5.89 9.02 21.86
C GLU A 96 5.90 7.61 22.47
N ALA A 97 4.78 7.14 23.01
CA ALA A 97 4.66 5.78 23.53
C ALA A 97 4.88 4.73 22.43
N ALA A 98 4.21 4.89 21.29
CA ALA A 98 4.37 4.00 20.14
C ALA A 98 5.80 4.06 19.56
N ARG A 99 6.46 5.23 19.57
CA ARG A 99 7.86 5.36 19.16
C ARG A 99 8.79 4.58 20.08
N ARG A 100 8.67 4.77 21.40
CA ARG A 100 9.51 4.09 22.41
C ARG A 100 9.40 2.57 22.33
N LYS A 101 8.20 2.04 22.13
CA LYS A 101 7.96 0.60 22.00
C LYS A 101 8.15 0.05 20.59
N GLN A 102 8.63 0.86 19.64
CA GLN A 102 8.75 0.50 18.22
C GLN A 102 7.43 -0.02 17.61
N ALA A 103 6.30 0.48 18.11
CA ALA A 103 4.94 0.09 17.75
C ALA A 103 4.30 1.03 16.73
N LEU A 104 5.01 2.02 16.18
CA LEU A 104 4.48 2.94 15.16
C LEU A 104 3.96 2.19 13.92
N ARG A 105 2.63 2.22 13.75
CA ARG A 105 1.90 1.61 12.63
C ARG A 105 1.30 2.65 11.69
N ARG A 106 0.85 2.19 10.52
CA ARG A 106 0.13 2.97 9.51
C ARG A 106 -0.98 3.85 10.12
N GLN A 107 -1.77 3.29 11.03
CA GLN A 107 -2.92 3.94 11.65
C GLN A 107 -2.52 5.18 12.46
N HIS A 108 -1.34 5.20 13.08
CA HIS A 108 -0.83 6.39 13.79
C HIS A 108 -0.60 7.56 12.84
N PHE A 109 0.03 7.29 11.69
CA PHE A 109 0.26 8.30 10.66
C PHE A 109 -1.06 8.79 10.03
N MET A 110 -2.02 7.88 9.82
CA MET A 110 -3.35 8.23 9.33
C MET A 110 -4.09 9.15 10.31
N ALA A 111 -4.05 8.86 11.60
CA ALA A 111 -4.71 9.66 12.63
C ALA A 111 -4.19 11.10 12.65
N VAL A 112 -2.87 11.28 12.55
CA VAL A 112 -2.26 12.61 12.49
C VAL A 112 -2.62 13.32 11.19
N LEU A 113 -2.65 12.62 10.05
CA LEU A 113 -3.09 13.21 8.77
C LEU A 113 -4.55 13.70 8.85
N GLU A 114 -5.46 12.88 9.38
CA GLU A 114 -6.86 13.26 9.57
C GLU A 114 -7.00 14.42 10.55
N TRP A 115 -6.18 14.45 11.60
CA TRP A 115 -6.12 15.61 12.51
C TRP A 115 -5.63 16.87 11.80
N THR A 116 -4.61 16.77 10.95
CA THR A 116 -4.09 17.93 10.21
C THR A 116 -5.11 18.51 9.25
N ASP A 117 -5.93 17.68 8.60
CA ASP A 117 -7.06 18.15 7.78
C ASP A 117 -8.03 18.97 8.65
N GLN A 118 -8.35 18.48 9.85
CA GLN A 118 -9.22 19.21 10.77
C GLN A 118 -8.61 20.54 11.24
N LEU A 119 -7.31 20.57 11.50
CA LEU A 119 -6.62 21.81 11.91
C LEU A 119 -6.64 22.87 10.81
N VAL A 120 -6.50 22.46 9.54
CA VAL A 120 -6.62 23.36 8.39
C VAL A 120 -8.03 23.93 8.28
N GLU A 121 -9.06 23.10 8.45
CA GLU A 121 -10.46 23.56 8.47
C GLU A 121 -10.72 24.60 9.56
N LEU A 122 -10.03 24.50 10.71
CA LEU A 122 -10.12 25.43 11.83
C LEU A 122 -9.22 26.68 11.68
N GLY A 123 -8.44 26.79 10.60
CA GLY A 123 -7.50 27.90 10.40
C GLY A 123 -6.21 27.82 11.22
N LEU A 124 -5.93 26.70 11.89
CA LEU A 124 -4.78 26.50 12.77
C LEU A 124 -3.56 25.99 12.00
N LEU A 125 -3.09 26.79 11.04
CA LEU A 125 -2.11 26.38 10.02
C LEU A 125 -0.73 26.04 10.59
N GLU A 126 -0.23 26.79 11.56
CA GLU A 126 1.08 26.53 12.18
C GLU A 126 1.11 25.19 12.89
N MET A 127 0.08 24.90 13.67
CA MET A 127 -0.03 23.62 14.37
C MET A 127 -0.17 22.45 13.37
N ALA A 128 -0.93 22.64 12.28
CA ALA A 128 -1.00 21.64 11.21
C ALA A 128 0.38 21.38 10.58
N ALA A 129 1.18 22.43 10.35
CA ALA A 129 2.53 22.30 9.80
C ALA A 129 3.45 21.50 10.74
N THR A 130 3.45 21.83 12.04
CA THR A 130 4.23 21.11 13.07
C THR A 130 3.87 19.62 13.09
N ARG A 131 2.58 19.28 13.02
CA ARG A 131 2.13 17.88 13.01
C ARG A 131 2.60 17.12 11.78
N LEU A 132 2.56 17.74 10.59
CA LEU A 132 3.05 17.12 9.36
C LEU A 132 4.57 16.97 9.32
N GLN A 133 5.32 17.93 9.87
CA GLN A 133 6.77 17.83 10.01
C GLN A 133 7.16 16.66 10.92
N ALA A 134 6.49 16.53 12.07
CA ALA A 134 6.68 15.40 12.98
C ALA A 134 6.47 14.03 12.30
N LEU A 135 5.50 13.90 11.38
CA LEU A 135 5.34 12.66 10.61
C LEU A 135 6.56 12.30 9.76
N THR A 136 7.25 13.30 9.22
CA THR A 136 8.47 13.09 8.43
C THR A 136 9.58 12.53 9.31
N GLU A 137 9.77 13.10 10.50
CA GLU A 137 10.75 12.65 11.49
C GLU A 137 10.46 11.25 12.05
N LEU A 138 9.18 10.94 12.25
CA LEU A 138 8.72 9.61 12.68
C LEU A 138 8.82 8.53 11.58
N GLY A 139 9.26 8.91 10.38
CA GLY A 139 9.52 7.99 9.28
C GLY A 139 8.26 7.56 8.52
N VAL A 140 7.36 8.50 8.20
CA VAL A 140 6.20 8.26 7.31
C VAL A 140 6.62 7.77 5.92
N ALA A 141 7.86 8.06 5.50
CA ALA A 141 8.45 7.60 4.22
C ALA A 141 8.38 6.08 4.01
N ARG A 142 8.28 5.28 5.09
CA ARG A 142 8.06 3.83 4.97
C ARG A 142 6.73 3.48 4.29
N PHE A 143 5.72 4.36 4.38
CA PHE A 143 4.41 4.25 3.76
C PHE A 143 4.30 5.24 2.60
N HIS A 144 4.62 4.78 1.40
CA HIS A 144 4.73 5.62 0.20
C HIS A 144 3.51 6.50 -0.07
N ASP A 145 2.31 5.95 0.08
CA ASP A 145 1.05 6.67 -0.11
C ASP A 145 0.84 7.75 0.96
N LEU A 146 1.13 7.45 2.23
CA LEU A 146 1.02 8.44 3.30
C LEU A 146 2.08 9.53 3.18
N SER A 147 3.29 9.19 2.74
CA SER A 147 4.35 10.16 2.45
C SER A 147 3.93 11.14 1.36
N LEU A 148 3.32 10.64 0.27
CA LEU A 148 2.76 11.50 -0.79
C LEU A 148 1.65 12.43 -0.26
N ARG A 149 0.78 11.93 0.62
CA ARG A 149 -0.25 12.74 1.30
C ARG A 149 0.37 13.83 2.17
N THR A 150 1.34 13.48 3.01
CA THR A 150 2.06 14.41 3.88
C THR A 150 2.72 15.53 3.07
N GLN A 151 3.44 15.21 1.99
CA GLN A 151 4.07 16.22 1.13
C GLN A 151 3.04 17.14 0.45
N THR A 152 1.92 16.57 0.02
CA THR A 152 0.81 17.33 -0.58
C THR A 152 0.18 18.30 0.43
N HIS A 153 0.00 17.88 1.68
CA HIS A 153 -0.54 18.74 2.75
C HIS A 153 0.45 19.83 3.18
N LEU A 154 1.74 19.51 3.30
CA LEU A 154 2.77 20.52 3.58
C LEU A 154 2.79 21.61 2.50
N SER A 155 2.73 21.22 1.22
CA SER A 155 2.67 22.16 0.11
C SER A 155 1.37 22.97 0.10
N LEU A 156 0.24 22.38 0.51
CA LEU A 156 -1.01 23.12 0.69
C LEU A 156 -0.87 24.19 1.77
N LEU A 157 -0.26 23.88 2.91
CA LEU A 157 0.00 24.85 3.97
C LEU A 157 0.95 25.96 3.50
N ASP A 158 1.98 25.61 2.74
CA ASP A 158 2.90 26.58 2.12
C ASP A 158 2.12 27.55 1.22
N ASN A 159 1.20 27.07 0.38
CA ASN A 159 0.32 27.93 -0.41
C ASN A 159 -0.59 28.82 0.45
N LEU A 160 -1.22 28.28 1.49
CA LEU A 160 -2.12 29.03 2.37
C LEU A 160 -1.39 30.15 3.14
N CYS A 161 -0.12 29.94 3.46
CA CYS A 161 0.73 30.94 4.11
C CYS A 161 1.45 31.87 3.11
N GLY A 162 1.16 31.80 1.81
CA GLY A 162 1.80 32.64 0.78
C GLY A 162 3.22 32.21 0.37
N ARG A 163 3.73 31.08 0.86
CA ARG A 163 5.04 30.49 0.50
C ARG A 163 4.94 29.67 -0.79
N PHE A 164 4.55 30.32 -1.89
CA PHE A 164 4.27 29.64 -3.16
C PHE A 164 5.49 28.95 -3.78
N GLU A 165 6.69 29.51 -3.59
CA GLU A 165 7.92 28.91 -4.10
C GLU A 165 8.24 27.59 -3.37
N ASP A 166 8.14 27.58 -2.04
CA ASP A 166 8.33 26.37 -1.23
C ASP A 166 7.30 25.29 -1.59
N ALA A 167 6.04 25.70 -1.77
CA ALA A 167 4.97 24.80 -2.21
C ALA A 167 5.30 24.15 -3.57
N TYR A 168 5.81 24.94 -4.52
CA TYR A 168 6.22 24.46 -5.84
C TYR A 168 7.42 23.51 -5.76
N GLN A 169 8.49 23.93 -5.08
CA GLN A 169 9.74 23.15 -4.93
C GLN A 169 9.51 21.81 -4.21
N ARG A 170 8.51 21.73 -3.33
CA ARG A 170 8.15 20.49 -2.64
C ARG A 170 7.50 19.45 -3.56
N LEU A 171 6.63 19.88 -4.48
CA LEU A 171 5.83 18.97 -5.31
C LEU A 171 6.43 18.72 -6.70
N ILE A 172 7.20 19.66 -7.25
CA ILE A 172 7.79 19.49 -8.59
C ILE A 172 8.66 18.22 -8.72
N PRO A 173 9.46 17.78 -7.72
CA PRO A 173 10.27 16.56 -7.86
C PRO A 173 9.41 15.29 -7.91
N LEU A 174 8.19 15.34 -7.36
CA LEU A 174 7.25 14.21 -7.42
C LEU A 174 6.64 14.06 -8.82
N LEU A 175 6.48 15.17 -9.57
CA LEU A 175 6.11 15.10 -10.97
C LEU A 175 7.20 14.47 -11.84
N GLU A 176 8.47 14.74 -11.55
CA GLU A 176 9.59 14.11 -12.25
C GLU A 176 9.66 12.59 -12.00
N LYS A 177 9.00 12.13 -10.92
CA LYS A 177 8.88 10.73 -10.53
C LYS A 177 7.43 10.24 -10.66
N PRO A 178 6.82 10.24 -11.87
CA PRO A 178 5.40 9.91 -12.03
C PRO A 178 5.05 8.46 -11.65
N TYR A 179 6.06 7.59 -11.57
CA TYR A 179 5.92 6.23 -11.05
C TYR A 179 5.71 6.15 -9.53
N LEU A 180 5.90 7.25 -8.80
CA LEU A 180 5.58 7.38 -7.38
C LEU A 180 4.15 7.92 -7.16
N LEU A 181 3.48 8.42 -8.19
CA LEU A 181 2.13 8.97 -8.08
C LEU A 181 1.06 7.85 -8.15
N GLY A 182 1.12 6.93 -7.20
CA GLY A 182 0.30 5.71 -7.15
C GLY A 182 -1.09 5.89 -6.54
N ASP A 183 -1.26 6.84 -5.62
CA ASP A 183 -2.51 7.08 -4.92
C ASP A 183 -3.38 8.09 -5.69
N ARG A 184 -4.43 7.59 -6.34
CA ARG A 184 -5.33 8.41 -7.16
C ARG A 184 -6.23 9.34 -6.35
N THR A 185 -6.44 9.07 -5.07
CA THR A 185 -7.25 9.96 -4.22
C THR A 185 -6.50 11.24 -3.85
N VAL A 186 -5.17 11.25 -3.98
CA VAL A 186 -4.33 12.40 -3.63
C VAL A 186 -4.09 13.30 -4.84
N LEU A 187 -4.14 12.74 -6.05
CA LEU A 187 -3.85 13.46 -7.29
C LEU A 187 -4.69 14.74 -7.49
N PRO A 188 -6.01 14.79 -7.19
CA PRO A 188 -6.79 16.03 -7.32
C PRO A 188 -6.18 17.16 -6.52
N ARG A 189 -5.96 16.94 -5.22
CA ARG A 189 -5.35 17.91 -4.30
C ARG A 189 -3.91 18.24 -4.71
N PHE A 190 -3.13 17.22 -5.10
CA PHE A 190 -1.76 17.41 -5.59
C PHE A 190 -1.69 18.38 -6.77
N PHE A 191 -2.48 18.15 -7.83
CA PHE A 191 -2.49 19.03 -9.01
C PHE A 191 -3.06 20.41 -8.68
N GLN A 192 -4.06 20.49 -7.79
CA GLN A 192 -4.62 21.77 -7.37
C GLN A 192 -3.57 22.61 -6.66
N THR A 193 -2.92 22.05 -5.64
CA THR A 193 -1.86 22.70 -4.87
C THR A 193 -0.70 23.12 -5.77
N LEU A 194 -0.21 22.23 -6.63
CA LEU A 194 0.92 22.52 -7.51
C LEU A 194 0.58 23.57 -8.58
N SER A 195 -0.61 23.50 -9.17
CA SER A 195 -1.04 24.49 -10.18
C SER A 195 -1.18 25.88 -9.56
N THR A 196 -1.75 26.00 -8.35
CA THR A 196 -1.81 27.26 -7.60
C THR A 196 -0.41 27.80 -7.32
N ALA A 197 0.50 26.96 -6.83
CA ALA A 197 1.88 27.33 -6.55
C ALA A 197 2.59 27.83 -7.82
N ALA A 198 2.44 27.11 -8.93
CA ALA A 198 3.01 27.48 -10.23
C ALA A 198 2.47 28.81 -10.75
N LEU A 199 1.14 29.04 -10.65
CA LEU A 199 0.52 30.30 -11.07
C LEU A 199 1.02 31.48 -10.23
N LYS A 200 1.01 31.33 -8.89
CA LYS A 200 1.38 32.40 -7.95
C LYS A 200 2.86 32.71 -7.94
N SER A 201 3.70 31.78 -8.39
CA SER A 201 5.14 31.98 -8.59
C SER A 201 5.52 32.44 -10.02
N GLY A 202 4.54 32.81 -10.85
CA GLY A 202 4.80 33.36 -12.20
C GLY A 202 5.10 32.32 -13.29
N ARG A 203 4.95 31.02 -13.01
CA ARG A 203 5.24 29.93 -13.96
C ARG A 203 4.02 29.57 -14.81
N LEU A 204 3.56 30.52 -15.62
CA LEU A 204 2.31 30.41 -16.39
C LEU A 204 2.26 29.21 -17.35
N ALA A 205 3.37 28.86 -18.00
CA ALA A 205 3.42 27.70 -18.89
C ALA A 205 3.17 26.38 -18.12
N TYR A 206 3.81 26.23 -16.95
CA TYR A 206 3.63 25.07 -16.07
C TYR A 206 2.21 25.02 -15.53
N TYR A 207 1.65 26.16 -15.11
CA TYR A 207 0.27 26.25 -14.65
C TYR A 207 -0.71 25.70 -15.69
N LYS A 208 -0.67 26.21 -16.93
CA LYS A 208 -1.55 25.75 -18.01
C LYS A 208 -1.45 24.24 -18.23
N GLU A 209 -0.23 23.72 -18.28
CA GLU A 209 0.04 22.29 -18.47
C GLU A 209 -0.53 21.45 -17.32
N MET A 210 -0.35 21.88 -16.07
CA MET A 210 -0.85 21.15 -14.90
C MET A 210 -2.36 20.97 -14.90
N LEU A 211 -3.13 21.91 -15.44
CA LEU A 211 -4.58 21.77 -15.56
C LEU A 211 -4.98 20.65 -16.53
N PHE A 212 -4.30 20.53 -17.68
CA PHE A 212 -4.55 19.44 -18.62
C PHE A 212 -4.08 18.10 -18.06
N GLN A 213 -2.96 18.09 -17.33
CA GLN A 213 -2.45 16.90 -16.65
C GLN A 213 -3.41 16.44 -15.55
N ALA A 214 -4.03 17.35 -14.81
CA ALA A 214 -5.05 17.04 -13.82
C ALA A 214 -6.20 16.23 -14.45
N LEU A 215 -6.78 16.72 -15.56
CA LEU A 215 -7.87 16.03 -16.28
C LEU A 215 -7.46 14.62 -16.77
N ARG A 216 -6.17 14.42 -17.09
CA ARG A 216 -5.65 13.14 -17.55
C ARG A 216 -5.44 12.14 -16.41
N ASN A 217 -4.96 12.57 -15.26
CA ASN A 217 -4.36 11.68 -14.27
C ASN A 217 -5.32 11.18 -13.16
N PHE A 218 -6.46 11.85 -12.91
CA PHE A 218 -7.45 11.37 -11.94
C PHE A 218 -8.89 11.42 -12.46
N TYR A 219 -9.76 10.56 -11.91
CA TYR A 219 -11.13 10.37 -12.40
C TYR A 219 -12.24 10.13 -11.38
N THR A 220 -11.89 10.00 -10.11
CA THR A 220 -12.83 9.61 -9.05
C THR A 220 -13.63 10.81 -8.53
N GLU A 221 -13.06 12.01 -8.54
CA GLU A 221 -13.66 13.24 -8.02
C GLU A 221 -14.20 14.12 -9.16
N LEU A 222 -15.53 14.14 -9.30
CA LEU A 222 -16.21 14.89 -10.36
C LEU A 222 -16.16 16.41 -10.14
N GLU A 223 -16.25 16.86 -8.88
CA GLU A 223 -16.21 18.28 -8.52
C GLU A 223 -14.84 18.89 -8.85
N ALA A 224 -13.75 18.24 -8.44
CA ALA A 224 -12.41 18.68 -8.78
C ALA A 224 -12.23 18.80 -10.31
N ARG A 225 -12.77 17.84 -11.09
CA ARG A 225 -12.72 17.89 -12.56
C ARG A 225 -13.49 19.04 -13.16
N GLU A 226 -14.67 19.32 -12.62
CA GLU A 226 -15.48 20.45 -13.04
C GLU A 226 -14.68 21.74 -12.82
N ALA A 227 -14.08 21.89 -11.64
CA ALA A 227 -13.21 23.02 -11.31
C ALA A 227 -12.01 23.16 -12.27
N PHE A 228 -11.28 22.09 -12.58
CA PHE A 228 -10.18 22.15 -13.56
C PHE A 228 -10.68 22.51 -14.97
N THR A 229 -11.83 21.98 -15.38
CA THR A 229 -12.42 22.27 -16.70
C THR A 229 -12.85 23.73 -16.81
N ASP A 230 -13.44 24.28 -15.75
CA ASP A 230 -13.83 25.68 -15.66
C ASP A 230 -12.59 26.60 -15.65
N GLN A 231 -11.54 26.25 -14.90
CA GLN A 231 -10.28 26.99 -14.91
C GLN A 231 -9.63 27.04 -16.30
N ILE A 232 -9.57 25.90 -17.01
CA ILE A 232 -9.08 25.87 -18.39
C ILE A 232 -9.96 26.76 -19.28
N SER A 233 -11.28 26.66 -19.17
CA SER A 233 -12.20 27.48 -19.96
C SER A 233 -12.00 28.98 -19.72
N ALA A 234 -11.76 29.38 -18.47
CA ALA A 234 -11.51 30.76 -18.08
C ALA A 234 -10.20 31.30 -18.67
N ILE A 235 -9.12 30.52 -18.65
CA ILE A 235 -7.81 30.91 -19.22
C ILE A 235 -7.91 31.20 -20.71
N TYR A 236 -8.65 30.37 -21.44
CA TYR A 236 -8.84 30.54 -22.88
C TYR A 236 -10.06 31.43 -23.21
N ARG A 237 -10.63 32.13 -22.22
CA ARG A 237 -11.87 32.93 -22.25
C ARG A 237 -13.14 32.12 -22.51
N HIS A 238 -13.09 31.09 -23.37
CA HIS A 238 -14.18 30.17 -23.64
C HIS A 238 -13.69 28.76 -23.96
N GLY A 239 -14.46 27.74 -23.57
CA GLY A 239 -14.07 26.34 -23.79
C GLY A 239 -13.84 25.95 -25.25
N TRP A 240 -14.63 26.47 -26.20
CA TRP A 240 -14.41 26.16 -27.63
C TRP A 240 -13.06 26.67 -28.15
N ARG A 241 -12.50 27.74 -27.57
CA ARG A 241 -11.19 28.29 -27.96
C ARG A 241 -10.05 27.35 -27.60
N VAL A 242 -10.22 26.51 -26.57
CA VAL A 242 -9.24 25.49 -26.18
C VAL A 242 -8.96 24.51 -27.32
N LEU A 243 -9.94 24.25 -28.19
CA LEU A 243 -9.77 23.34 -29.34
C LEU A 243 -8.78 23.88 -30.38
N PHE A 244 -8.62 25.20 -30.42
CA PHE A 244 -7.74 25.93 -31.33
C PHE A 244 -6.42 26.34 -30.66
N ALA A 245 -6.22 26.02 -29.38
CA ALA A 245 -4.97 26.29 -28.67
C ALA A 245 -3.82 25.44 -29.23
N SER A 246 -2.94 26.06 -30.01
CA SER A 246 -1.79 25.39 -30.63
C SER A 246 -0.76 24.91 -29.60
N GLU A 247 -0.69 25.57 -28.44
CA GLU A 247 0.18 25.19 -27.34
C GLU A 247 -0.27 23.91 -26.63
N ALA A 248 -1.55 23.53 -26.75
CA ALA A 248 -2.09 22.33 -26.15
C ALA A 248 -2.01 21.14 -27.13
N ALA A 249 -1.47 20.02 -26.66
CA ALA A 249 -1.45 18.78 -27.45
C ALA A 249 -2.87 18.37 -27.87
N LEU A 250 -3.02 17.83 -29.09
CA LEU A 250 -4.32 17.39 -29.62
C LEU A 250 -5.06 16.46 -28.64
N ALA A 251 -4.33 15.54 -28.00
CA ALA A 251 -4.89 14.62 -27.01
C ALA A 251 -5.51 15.36 -25.81
N PHE A 252 -4.87 16.44 -25.33
CA PHE A 252 -5.40 17.27 -24.24
C PHE A 252 -6.60 18.10 -24.68
N ARG A 253 -6.59 18.62 -25.90
CA ARG A 253 -7.74 19.34 -26.47
C ARG A 253 -8.97 18.43 -26.60
N CYS A 254 -8.79 17.22 -27.13
CA CYS A 254 -9.86 16.22 -27.20
C CYS A 254 -10.35 15.81 -25.80
N LEU A 255 -9.43 15.60 -24.85
CA LEU A 255 -9.78 15.26 -23.47
C LEU A 255 -10.60 16.37 -22.81
N PHE A 256 -10.17 17.62 -22.98
CA PHE A 256 -10.88 18.78 -22.49
C PHE A 256 -12.28 18.87 -23.12
N LEU A 257 -12.41 18.73 -24.44
CA LEU A 257 -13.70 18.80 -25.14
C LEU A 257 -14.74 17.86 -24.52
N VAL A 258 -14.33 16.61 -24.27
CA VAL A 258 -15.19 15.59 -23.68
C VAL A 258 -15.67 16.01 -22.28
N HIS A 259 -14.79 16.57 -21.44
CA HIS A 259 -15.17 17.06 -20.11
C HIS A 259 -16.05 18.31 -20.18
N TRP A 260 -15.68 19.26 -21.04
CA TRP A 260 -16.39 20.53 -21.21
C TRP A 260 -17.83 20.33 -21.68
N LEU A 261 -18.05 19.47 -22.68
CA LEU A 261 -19.39 19.10 -23.14
C LEU A 261 -20.18 18.42 -22.02
N PHE A 262 -19.57 17.48 -21.30
CA PHE A 262 -20.22 16.78 -20.19
C PHE A 262 -20.71 17.74 -19.11
N PHE A 263 -19.85 18.61 -18.59
CA PHE A 263 -20.22 19.52 -17.51
C PHE A 263 -21.21 20.61 -17.97
N ARG A 264 -21.16 21.03 -19.24
CA ARG A 264 -22.21 21.87 -19.81
C ARG A 264 -23.56 21.18 -19.84
N LEU A 265 -23.62 19.92 -20.31
CA LEU A 265 -24.85 19.16 -20.35
C LEU A 265 -25.41 18.93 -18.93
N LYS A 266 -24.53 18.65 -17.95
CA LYS A 266 -24.90 18.49 -16.53
C LYS A 266 -25.62 19.70 -15.94
N ARG A 267 -25.33 20.91 -16.42
CA ARG A 267 -25.95 22.17 -15.98
C ARG A 267 -27.32 22.44 -16.60
N LEU A 268 -27.77 21.62 -17.56
CA LEU A 268 -29.11 21.77 -18.14
C LEU A 268 -30.19 21.24 -17.19
N PRO A 269 -31.32 21.95 -17.02
CA PRO A 269 -32.35 21.61 -16.03
C PRO A 269 -33.01 20.24 -16.26
N PHE A 270 -32.99 19.72 -17.50
CA PHE A 270 -33.56 18.42 -17.85
C PHE A 270 -32.58 17.25 -17.74
N PHE A 271 -31.31 17.50 -17.42
CA PHE A 271 -30.25 16.48 -17.42
C PHE A 271 -30.54 15.33 -16.43
N GLY A 272 -31.21 15.59 -15.31
CA GLY A 272 -31.62 14.56 -14.35
C GLY A 272 -32.82 13.70 -14.78
N ARG A 273 -33.54 14.07 -15.85
CA ARG A 273 -34.79 13.40 -16.30
C ARG A 273 -34.59 12.46 -17.49
N LEU A 274 -33.40 12.42 -18.08
CA LEU A 274 -33.09 11.57 -19.22
C LEU A 274 -32.73 10.13 -18.75
N PRO A 275 -33.52 9.10 -19.11
CA PRO A 275 -33.21 7.72 -18.75
C PRO A 275 -31.91 7.27 -19.44
N GLY A 276 -30.98 6.65 -18.68
CA GLY A 276 -29.73 6.05 -19.20
C GLY A 276 -28.41 6.77 -18.85
N LEU A 277 -28.44 7.89 -18.13
CA LEU A 277 -27.24 8.71 -17.84
C LEU A 277 -26.25 8.13 -16.81
N GLY A 278 -26.59 7.04 -16.12
CA GLY A 278 -25.59 6.22 -15.41
C GLY A 278 -24.45 5.73 -16.34
N GLY A 279 -24.70 5.70 -17.65
CA GLY A 279 -23.73 5.39 -18.69
C GLY A 279 -22.69 6.48 -18.95
N VAL A 280 -22.90 7.75 -18.59
CA VAL A 280 -21.99 8.85 -19.01
C VAL A 280 -20.81 9.06 -18.06
N ARG A 281 -21.01 8.91 -16.74
CA ARG A 281 -19.88 8.72 -15.82
C ARG A 281 -19.05 7.53 -16.26
N SER A 282 -19.72 6.44 -16.64
CA SER A 282 -19.09 5.24 -17.20
C SER A 282 -18.39 5.54 -18.52
N PHE A 283 -18.93 6.38 -19.40
CA PHE A 283 -18.31 6.81 -20.66
C PHE A 283 -17.05 7.65 -20.43
N LEU A 284 -17.07 8.62 -19.51
CA LEU A 284 -15.88 9.39 -19.13
C LEU A 284 -14.80 8.48 -18.55
N LEU A 285 -15.19 7.53 -17.69
CA LEU A 285 -14.29 6.53 -17.13
C LEU A 285 -13.73 5.61 -18.22
N ILE A 286 -14.56 5.17 -19.17
CA ILE A 286 -14.17 4.35 -20.32
C ILE A 286 -13.24 5.12 -21.24
N TYR A 287 -13.52 6.38 -21.58
CA TYR A 287 -12.69 7.21 -22.43
C TYR A 287 -11.33 7.49 -21.80
N VAL A 288 -11.30 7.88 -20.52
CA VAL A 288 -10.06 8.07 -19.76
C VAL A 288 -9.30 6.75 -19.62
N TYR A 289 -10.00 5.63 -19.40
CA TYR A 289 -9.41 4.29 -19.44
C TYR A 289 -8.84 3.97 -20.82
N ILE A 290 -9.54 4.33 -21.90
CA ILE A 290 -9.06 4.12 -23.27
C ILE A 290 -7.78 4.93 -23.48
N MET A 291 -7.77 6.21 -23.12
CA MET A 291 -6.63 7.12 -23.28
C MET A 291 -5.42 6.72 -22.42
N ASN A 292 -5.63 6.31 -21.17
CA ASN A 292 -4.54 6.03 -20.23
C ASN A 292 -4.14 4.56 -20.13
N VAL A 293 -5.01 3.63 -20.51
CA VAL A 293 -4.80 2.17 -20.34
C VAL A 293 -4.84 1.43 -21.66
N PHE A 294 -5.81 1.69 -22.54
CA PHE A 294 -6.01 0.91 -23.77
C PHE A 294 -5.12 1.35 -24.95
N LEU A 295 -5.15 2.63 -25.31
CA LEU A 295 -4.36 3.22 -26.40
C LEU A 295 -2.85 3.05 -26.17
N PRO A 296 -2.31 3.21 -24.95
CA PRO A 296 -0.90 2.89 -24.68
C PRO A 296 -0.54 1.41 -24.87
N GLN A 297 -1.48 0.49 -24.65
CA GLN A 297 -1.27 -0.94 -24.88
C GLN A 297 -1.31 -1.31 -26.38
N LEU A 298 -2.16 -0.64 -27.17
CA LEU A 298 -2.29 -0.89 -28.62
C LEU A 298 -1.19 -0.20 -29.44
N PHE A 299 -0.80 1.02 -29.07
CA PHE A 299 0.17 1.82 -29.81
C PHE A 299 1.35 2.27 -28.93
N PRO A 300 2.17 1.32 -28.42
CA PRO A 300 3.26 1.63 -27.48
C PRO A 300 4.31 2.60 -28.05
N ARG A 301 4.47 2.65 -29.38
CA ARG A 301 5.40 3.58 -30.06
C ARG A 301 4.89 5.04 -30.14
N ARG A 302 3.57 5.27 -30.13
CA ARG A 302 2.96 6.62 -30.09
C ARG A 302 2.73 7.10 -28.65
N ALA A 303 2.42 6.19 -27.73
CA ALA A 303 2.30 6.50 -26.30
C ALA A 303 3.62 6.99 -25.68
N LEU A 304 4.77 6.53 -26.21
CA LEU A 304 6.10 7.05 -25.87
C LEU A 304 6.36 8.48 -26.36
N LYS A 305 5.63 8.96 -27.38
CA LYS A 305 5.65 10.36 -27.86
C LYS A 305 4.59 11.26 -27.17
N GLN A 306 3.68 10.65 -26.40
CA GLN A 306 2.65 11.34 -25.61
C GLN A 306 2.90 11.16 -24.10
N ALA A 307 4.17 10.94 -23.79
CA ALA A 307 4.73 11.06 -22.47
C ALA A 307 4.42 12.46 -21.91
N PRO A 308 3.86 12.59 -20.70
CA PRO A 308 3.52 13.88 -20.10
C PRO A 308 4.71 14.84 -19.85
N PHE A 309 5.92 14.50 -20.29
CA PHE A 309 7.17 15.14 -19.89
C PHE A 309 8.20 15.30 -21.02
N GLU A 310 7.81 15.22 -22.31
CA GLU A 310 8.76 15.49 -23.41
C GLU A 310 9.39 16.90 -23.36
N TRP A 311 8.79 17.84 -22.61
CA TRP A 311 9.26 19.23 -22.46
C TRP A 311 10.14 19.52 -21.23
N LEU A 312 10.33 18.59 -20.28
CA LEU A 312 11.40 18.75 -19.25
C LEU A 312 12.79 18.91 -19.88
N ASN A 313 12.91 18.66 -21.20
CA ASN A 313 14.11 18.81 -21.99
C ASN A 313 14.15 20.11 -22.83
N ALA A 314 13.12 20.96 -22.77
CA ALA A 314 12.97 22.13 -23.64
C ALA A 314 12.79 23.40 -22.80
N SER A 315 13.94 23.98 -22.45
CA SER A 315 14.22 25.42 -22.25
C SER A 315 13.18 26.28 -21.52
N SER A 316 13.47 26.64 -20.26
CA SER A 316 13.00 27.89 -19.65
C SER A 316 14.02 28.39 -18.60
N PRO A 317 14.26 29.72 -18.45
CA PRO A 317 15.61 30.25 -18.20
C PRO A 317 16.02 30.49 -16.73
N THR A 318 15.38 29.95 -15.70
CA THR A 318 15.65 30.44 -14.32
C THR A 318 16.02 29.43 -13.24
N LEU A 319 16.19 28.14 -13.54
CA LEU A 319 16.90 27.22 -12.62
C LEU A 319 17.69 26.18 -13.43
N PRO A 320 18.92 25.81 -13.02
CA PRO A 320 19.73 24.82 -13.70
C PRO A 320 19.11 23.44 -13.50
N VAL A 321 18.23 23.04 -14.43
CA VAL A 321 17.95 21.62 -14.66
C VAL A 321 19.28 21.00 -15.07
N PRO A 322 19.73 19.86 -14.47
CA PRO A 322 20.93 19.19 -14.94
C PRO A 322 20.79 18.93 -16.43
N ALA A 323 21.65 19.56 -17.22
CA ALA A 323 21.58 19.50 -18.68
C ALA A 323 21.53 18.04 -19.11
N LEU A 324 20.40 17.62 -19.70
CA LEU A 324 20.43 16.41 -20.51
C LEU A 324 21.32 16.74 -21.71
N PRO A 325 22.28 15.86 -22.06
CA PRO A 325 23.20 16.11 -23.15
C PRO A 325 22.40 16.49 -24.40
N GLU A 326 22.87 17.55 -25.06
CA GLU A 326 22.26 18.17 -26.22
C GLU A 326 21.73 17.15 -27.23
N ARG A 327 20.67 17.55 -27.95
CA ARG A 327 20.14 16.87 -29.13
C ARG A 327 21.18 16.83 -30.26
N SER A 328 22.29 16.15 -30.06
CA SER A 328 23.10 15.61 -31.14
C SER A 328 22.30 14.49 -31.79
N GLY A 329 22.36 14.37 -33.12
CA GLY A 329 21.58 13.47 -33.98
C GLY A 329 21.75 11.97 -33.75
N PHE A 330 22.13 11.52 -32.54
CA PHE A 330 22.16 10.12 -32.16
C PHE A 330 20.75 9.62 -31.84
N ARG A 331 20.22 8.73 -32.69
CA ARG A 331 19.12 7.82 -32.32
C ARG A 331 19.53 7.09 -31.04
N ILE A 332 19.08 7.53 -29.87
CA ILE A 332 19.24 6.79 -28.61
C ILE A 332 18.64 5.41 -28.84
N ARG A 333 19.50 4.40 -28.95
CA ARG A 333 19.11 3.01 -29.14
C ARG A 333 18.53 2.53 -27.81
N ARG A 334 17.23 2.78 -27.58
CA ARG A 334 16.51 2.34 -26.37
C ARG A 334 16.51 0.80 -26.36
N LYS A 335 17.36 0.19 -25.52
CA LYS A 335 17.53 -1.27 -25.45
C LYS A 335 16.73 -1.90 -24.31
N ASN A 336 16.71 -1.29 -23.13
CA ASN A 336 16.28 -1.94 -21.89
C ASN A 336 14.80 -1.70 -21.54
N PHE A 337 14.28 -2.50 -20.61
CA PHE A 337 12.93 -2.35 -20.05
C PHE A 337 12.98 -1.85 -18.62
N LEU A 338 12.03 -0.98 -18.27
CA LEU A 338 11.83 -0.51 -16.90
C LEU A 338 10.50 -1.03 -16.36
N ILE A 339 10.52 -1.58 -15.16
CA ILE A 339 9.33 -1.93 -14.38
C ILE A 339 9.43 -1.12 -13.08
N THR A 340 8.44 -0.28 -12.80
CA THR A 340 8.40 0.52 -11.55
C THR A 340 7.32 -0.01 -10.62
N ARG A 341 7.61 -0.17 -9.33
CA ARG A 341 6.63 -0.56 -8.33
C ARG A 341 6.97 0.04 -6.97
N ALA A 342 6.33 1.17 -6.64
CA ALA A 342 6.52 1.86 -5.37
C ALA A 342 5.75 1.23 -4.19
N MET A 343 4.73 0.41 -4.48
CA MET A 343 3.83 -0.15 -3.48
C MET A 343 3.73 -1.69 -3.57
N GLY A 344 3.38 -2.32 -2.45
CA GLY A 344 3.08 -3.75 -2.35
C GLY A 344 4.02 -4.49 -1.41
N GLY A 345 3.56 -5.64 -0.92
CA GLY A 345 4.29 -6.46 0.04
C GLY A 345 5.28 -7.44 -0.59
N ILE A 346 6.07 -8.10 0.27
CA ILE A 346 7.05 -9.13 -0.09
C ILE A 346 6.43 -10.24 -0.96
N GLY A 347 5.22 -10.66 -0.61
CA GLY A 347 4.48 -11.70 -1.34
C GLY A 347 4.22 -11.35 -2.81
N ASP A 348 3.86 -10.10 -3.09
CA ASP A 348 3.61 -9.65 -4.46
C ASP A 348 4.89 -9.60 -5.29
N LEU A 349 5.98 -9.17 -4.69
CA LEU A 349 7.29 -9.13 -5.35
C LEU A 349 7.77 -10.54 -5.68
N LEU A 350 7.60 -11.51 -4.79
CA LEU A 350 7.85 -12.92 -5.08
C LEU A 350 6.98 -13.41 -6.25
N MET A 351 5.68 -13.11 -6.24
CA MET A 351 4.75 -13.48 -7.33
C MET A 351 5.02 -12.76 -8.66
N LEU A 352 5.78 -11.67 -8.67
CA LEU A 352 6.20 -10.97 -9.88
C LEU A 352 7.38 -11.67 -10.58
N THR A 353 8.26 -12.33 -9.81
CA THR A 353 9.49 -12.96 -10.33
C THR A 353 9.30 -13.93 -11.52
N PRO A 354 8.25 -14.77 -11.62
CA PRO A 354 8.13 -15.69 -12.75
C PRO A 354 7.83 -14.95 -14.06
N ALA A 355 7.09 -13.84 -13.96
CA ALA A 355 6.78 -12.99 -15.10
C ALA A 355 8.03 -12.21 -15.57
N LEU A 356 8.87 -11.74 -14.62
CA LEU A 356 10.17 -11.12 -14.93
C LEU A 356 11.10 -12.10 -15.63
N HIS A 357 11.21 -13.33 -15.12
CA HIS A 357 12.01 -14.38 -15.75
C HIS A 357 11.51 -14.72 -17.16
N ALA A 358 10.20 -14.86 -17.35
CA ALA A 358 9.63 -15.07 -18.69
C ALA A 358 9.91 -13.91 -19.64
N LEU A 359 9.92 -12.67 -19.14
CA LEU A 359 10.31 -11.50 -19.91
C LEU A 359 11.79 -11.55 -20.30
N LYS A 360 12.68 -11.96 -19.37
CA LYS A 360 14.13 -12.11 -19.64
C LYS A 360 14.40 -13.19 -20.68
N ARG A 361 13.76 -14.35 -20.56
CA ARG A 361 13.84 -15.43 -21.56
C ARG A 361 13.36 -15.00 -22.94
N ARG A 362 12.32 -14.15 -23.01
CA ARG A 362 11.81 -13.61 -24.28
C ARG A 362 12.76 -12.59 -24.90
N TYR A 363 13.53 -11.88 -24.07
CA TYR A 363 14.42 -10.80 -24.50
C TYR A 363 15.81 -10.94 -23.85
N PRO A 364 16.60 -11.98 -24.19
CA PRO A 364 17.83 -12.31 -23.47
C PRO A 364 18.88 -11.20 -23.51
N ARG A 365 18.94 -10.48 -24.65
CA ARG A 365 19.89 -9.38 -24.89
C ARG A 365 19.48 -8.04 -24.26
N GLN A 366 18.33 -7.97 -23.60
CA GLN A 366 17.84 -6.75 -22.95
C GLN A 366 17.97 -6.88 -21.44
N GLU A 367 18.35 -5.78 -20.79
CA GLU A 367 18.29 -5.70 -19.34
C GLU A 367 16.86 -5.35 -18.90
N ILE A 368 16.48 -5.91 -17.76
CA ILE A 368 15.19 -5.69 -17.12
C ILE A 368 15.46 -4.93 -15.83
N HIS A 369 15.23 -3.63 -15.85
CA HIS A 369 15.41 -2.77 -14.70
C HIS A 369 14.14 -2.83 -13.85
N LEU A 370 14.26 -3.32 -12.62
CA LEU A 370 13.18 -3.35 -11.65
C LEU A 370 13.42 -2.25 -10.61
N ALA A 371 12.66 -1.16 -10.73
CA ALA A 371 12.68 -0.06 -9.79
C ALA A 371 11.67 -0.29 -8.67
N ILE A 372 12.17 -0.49 -7.45
CA ILE A 372 11.40 -0.76 -6.22
C ILE A 372 12.05 -0.04 -5.03
N PRO A 373 11.36 0.09 -3.88
CA PRO A 373 11.99 0.59 -2.66
C PRO A 373 13.19 -0.28 -2.24
N SER A 374 14.30 0.35 -1.85
CA SER A 374 15.56 -0.35 -1.55
C SER A 374 15.45 -1.35 -0.40
N ARG A 375 14.50 -1.15 0.53
CA ARG A 375 14.16 -2.12 1.58
C ARG A 375 13.80 -3.52 1.08
N TYR A 376 13.40 -3.66 -0.20
CA TYR A 376 13.08 -4.95 -0.81
C TYR A 376 14.20 -5.53 -1.67
N PHE A 377 15.35 -4.85 -1.83
CA PHE A 377 16.45 -5.34 -2.66
C PHE A 377 16.97 -6.71 -2.23
N ALA A 378 17.03 -6.90 -0.91
CA ALA A 378 17.39 -8.17 -0.29
C ALA A 378 16.59 -9.34 -0.89
N LEU A 379 15.30 -9.16 -1.22
CA LEU A 379 14.46 -10.23 -1.77
C LEU A 379 14.96 -10.79 -3.11
N PHE A 380 15.69 -9.99 -3.88
CA PHE A 380 16.14 -10.31 -5.23
C PHE A 380 17.63 -10.63 -5.33
N GLN A 381 18.34 -10.71 -4.20
CA GLN A 381 19.74 -11.15 -4.20
C GLN A 381 19.88 -12.54 -4.83
N GLY A 382 20.90 -12.70 -5.69
CA GLY A 382 21.12 -13.92 -6.47
C GLY A 382 20.16 -14.11 -7.66
N ASN A 383 19.38 -13.09 -8.04
CA ASN A 383 18.53 -13.15 -9.23
C ASN A 383 19.25 -12.55 -10.46
N PRO A 384 19.59 -13.37 -11.48
CA PRO A 384 20.31 -12.89 -12.67
C PRO A 384 19.41 -12.25 -13.73
N ASP A 385 18.08 -12.28 -13.56
CA ASP A 385 17.14 -11.84 -14.60
C ASP A 385 16.97 -10.31 -14.65
N ILE A 386 17.34 -9.60 -13.57
CA ILE A 386 17.00 -8.19 -13.37
C ILE A 386 18.17 -7.35 -12.86
N VAL A 387 18.06 -6.04 -13.08
CA VAL A 387 18.89 -5.00 -12.47
C VAL A 387 18.00 -4.21 -11.51
N LEU A 388 18.38 -4.11 -10.24
CA LEU A 388 17.61 -3.38 -9.24
C LEU A 388 17.96 -1.89 -9.28
N LEU A 389 16.93 -1.04 -9.25
CA LEU A 389 17.06 0.41 -9.15
C LEU A 389 16.27 0.92 -7.95
N ASP A 390 16.81 1.91 -7.24
CA ASP A 390 16.11 2.49 -6.09
C ASP A 390 15.10 3.50 -6.62
N ILE A 391 13.82 3.16 -6.51
CA ILE A 391 12.73 3.97 -7.06
C ILE A 391 12.60 5.34 -6.37
N GLU A 392 13.03 5.45 -5.11
CA GLU A 392 12.88 6.68 -4.32
C GLU A 392 14.09 7.60 -4.54
N ARG A 393 15.30 7.03 -4.53
CA ARG A 393 16.55 7.81 -4.58
C ARG A 393 17.02 8.14 -6.00
N GLN A 394 16.81 7.26 -6.97
CA GLN A 394 17.32 7.48 -8.33
C GLN A 394 16.33 8.28 -9.17
N ALA A 395 16.84 9.27 -9.92
CA ALA A 395 16.08 9.98 -10.94
C ALA A 395 15.94 9.10 -12.19
N LEU A 396 14.83 8.34 -12.27
CA LEU A 396 14.57 7.44 -13.39
C LEU A 396 13.78 8.18 -14.45
N ASN A 397 14.36 8.43 -15.62
CA ASN A 397 13.58 8.92 -16.76
C ASN A 397 12.99 7.72 -17.53
N PRO A 398 11.69 7.42 -17.43
CA PRO A 398 11.11 6.23 -18.03
C PRO A 398 11.14 6.27 -19.58
N PHE A 399 11.25 7.46 -20.16
CA PHE A 399 11.24 7.68 -21.60
C PHE A 399 12.57 7.32 -22.28
N ARG A 400 13.63 7.12 -21.50
CA ARG A 400 14.90 6.55 -21.99
C ARG A 400 14.80 5.04 -22.25
N TYR A 401 13.79 4.36 -21.72
CA TYR A 401 13.60 2.92 -21.86
C TYR A 401 12.83 2.56 -23.13
N LYS A 402 13.06 1.34 -23.64
CA LYS A 402 12.32 0.81 -24.79
C LYS A 402 10.86 0.58 -24.45
N ARG A 403 10.60 0.15 -23.20
CA ARG A 403 9.27 -0.03 -22.61
C ARG A 403 9.36 0.29 -21.12
N TRP A 404 8.34 0.98 -20.64
CA TRP A 404 8.10 1.21 -19.22
C TRP A 404 6.78 0.54 -18.82
N TYR A 405 6.83 -0.28 -17.78
CA TYR A 405 5.69 -0.92 -17.16
C TYR A 405 5.49 -0.33 -15.76
N ASN A 406 4.48 0.52 -15.59
CA ASN A 406 4.18 1.11 -14.28
C ASN A 406 3.30 0.16 -13.45
N PHE A 407 3.92 -0.56 -12.52
CA PHE A 407 3.30 -1.54 -11.62
C PHE A 407 3.09 -0.98 -10.20
N THR A 408 3.38 0.31 -9.97
CA THR A 408 2.97 1.03 -8.76
C THR A 408 1.45 0.96 -8.62
N HIS A 409 0.74 1.19 -9.72
CA HIS A 409 -0.63 0.74 -9.84
C HIS A 409 -0.65 -0.77 -10.10
N CYS A 410 -0.86 -1.54 -9.04
CA CYS A 410 -0.73 -2.99 -9.11
C CYS A 410 -1.73 -3.61 -10.11
N PRO A 411 -1.27 -4.17 -11.25
CA PRO A 411 -2.18 -4.75 -12.25
C PRO A 411 -2.88 -6.02 -11.73
N ALA A 412 -2.26 -6.70 -10.77
CA ALA A 412 -2.87 -7.87 -10.12
C ALA A 412 -4.05 -7.46 -9.23
N ALA A 413 -3.88 -6.47 -8.35
CA ALA A 413 -4.95 -5.97 -7.50
C ALA A 413 -6.12 -5.41 -8.33
N GLN A 414 -5.83 -4.64 -9.39
CA GLN A 414 -6.86 -4.18 -10.34
C GLN A 414 -7.58 -5.33 -11.02
N GLY A 415 -6.82 -6.33 -11.49
CA GLY A 415 -7.38 -7.50 -12.16
C GLY A 415 -8.27 -8.37 -11.26
N GLU A 416 -7.97 -8.42 -9.96
CA GLU A 416 -8.77 -9.07 -8.92
C GLU A 416 -10.03 -8.25 -8.63
N ALA A 417 -9.89 -6.96 -8.31
CA ALA A 417 -11.02 -6.07 -8.00
C ALA A 417 -12.06 -6.01 -9.11
N LEU A 418 -11.64 -5.93 -10.38
CA LEU A 418 -12.54 -5.92 -11.55
C LEU A 418 -13.35 -7.20 -11.74
N ARG A 419 -12.91 -8.31 -11.15
CA ARG A 419 -13.52 -9.64 -11.33
C ARG A 419 -14.05 -10.23 -10.04
N ALA A 420 -13.88 -9.55 -8.92
CA ALA A 420 -14.37 -9.98 -7.64
C ALA A 420 -15.91 -10.13 -7.67
N PRO A 421 -16.49 -11.18 -7.07
CA PRO A 421 -15.81 -12.26 -6.33
C PRO A 421 -15.30 -13.41 -7.23
N ARG A 422 -15.64 -13.43 -8.52
CA ARG A 422 -15.34 -14.52 -9.48
C ARG A 422 -13.95 -14.40 -10.12
N VAL A 423 -12.91 -14.24 -9.31
CA VAL A 423 -11.52 -14.19 -9.79
C VAL A 423 -11.04 -15.59 -10.17
N ARG A 424 -10.56 -15.78 -11.41
CA ARG A 424 -10.03 -17.08 -11.90
C ARG A 424 -8.54 -17.10 -12.18
N LYS A 425 -7.92 -15.93 -12.35
CA LYS A 425 -6.49 -15.79 -12.67
C LYS A 425 -5.71 -15.60 -11.37
N SER A 426 -4.58 -16.30 -11.24
CA SER A 426 -3.63 -16.05 -10.15
C SER A 426 -2.94 -14.70 -10.36
N ARG A 427 -2.39 -14.10 -9.28
CA ARG A 427 -1.60 -12.86 -9.37
C ARG A 427 -0.42 -12.99 -10.34
N MET A 428 0.28 -14.12 -10.33
CA MET A 428 1.34 -14.43 -11.32
C MET A 428 0.84 -14.33 -12.77
N ASP A 429 -0.35 -14.85 -13.07
CA ASP A 429 -0.93 -14.76 -14.42
C ASP A 429 -1.30 -13.31 -14.80
N LEU A 430 -1.76 -12.52 -13.82
CA LEU A 430 -2.09 -11.11 -14.03
C LEU A 430 -0.82 -10.28 -14.29
N PHE A 431 0.24 -10.49 -13.52
CA PHE A 431 1.55 -9.86 -13.76
C PHE A 431 2.13 -10.26 -15.13
N ALA A 432 2.11 -11.54 -15.46
CA ALA A 432 2.56 -12.03 -16.78
C ALA A 432 1.77 -11.38 -17.93
N GLY A 433 0.44 -11.31 -17.79
CA GLY A 433 -0.43 -10.66 -18.77
C GLY A 433 -0.13 -9.17 -18.96
N ALA A 434 0.19 -8.46 -17.88
CA ALA A 434 0.57 -7.05 -17.88
C ALA A 434 1.95 -6.79 -18.52
N LEU A 435 2.91 -7.73 -18.37
CA LEU A 435 4.19 -7.68 -19.09
C LEU A 435 4.09 -8.11 -20.58
N GLY A 436 2.90 -8.54 -21.03
CA GLY A 436 2.66 -9.01 -22.39
C GLY A 436 3.06 -10.46 -22.65
N ILE A 437 3.17 -11.28 -21.59
CA ILE A 437 3.33 -12.74 -21.67
C ILE A 437 1.93 -13.37 -21.69
N ARG A 438 1.47 -13.77 -22.88
CA ARG A 438 0.10 -14.26 -23.15
C ARG A 438 0.11 -15.56 -23.95
N GLY A 439 -1.04 -16.24 -24.00
CA GLY A 439 -1.25 -17.44 -24.82
C GLY A 439 -0.28 -18.58 -24.50
N TRP A 440 0.24 -19.23 -25.54
CA TRP A 440 1.21 -20.33 -25.46
C TRP A 440 2.45 -19.98 -24.62
N ARG A 441 2.92 -18.73 -24.65
CA ARG A 441 4.11 -18.31 -23.89
C ARG A 441 3.92 -18.40 -22.37
N ARG A 442 2.69 -18.21 -21.90
CA ARG A 442 2.36 -18.38 -20.48
C ARG A 442 2.37 -19.86 -20.08
N TRP A 443 2.15 -20.78 -21.01
CA TRP A 443 2.21 -22.21 -20.73
C TRP A 443 3.64 -22.66 -20.40
N PHE A 444 4.63 -22.08 -21.09
CA PHE A 444 6.07 -22.29 -20.84
C PHE A 444 6.67 -21.43 -19.72
N MET A 445 5.88 -20.56 -19.09
CA MET A 445 6.34 -19.76 -17.96
C MET A 445 6.47 -20.64 -16.71
N SER A 446 7.54 -20.43 -15.93
CA SER A 446 7.65 -21.03 -14.60
C SER A 446 6.41 -20.69 -13.78
N ARG A 447 5.79 -21.70 -13.17
CA ARG A 447 4.63 -21.53 -12.29
C ARG A 447 5.03 -21.34 -10.83
N ARG A 448 6.30 -21.04 -10.56
CA ARG A 448 6.85 -20.87 -9.21
C ARG A 448 7.60 -19.54 -9.11
N PRO A 449 7.43 -18.81 -7.99
CA PRO A 449 8.31 -17.71 -7.61
C PRO A 449 9.78 -18.15 -7.62
N ARG A 450 10.67 -17.20 -7.88
CA ARG A 450 12.11 -17.40 -7.86
C ARG A 450 12.69 -16.65 -6.66
N TYR A 451 13.38 -17.39 -5.81
CA TYR A 451 14.11 -16.86 -4.67
C TYR A 451 15.33 -17.75 -4.44
N THR A 452 16.49 -17.14 -4.19
CA THR A 452 17.75 -17.85 -4.00
C THR A 452 18.19 -17.66 -2.55
N ILE A 453 18.44 -18.78 -1.85
CA ILE A 453 19.14 -18.79 -0.56
C ILE A 453 20.63 -18.73 -0.87
N LEU A 454 21.35 -17.78 -0.27
CA LEU A 454 22.78 -17.64 -0.46
C LEU A 454 23.54 -18.68 0.38
N PRO A 455 24.75 -19.11 -0.05
CA PRO A 455 25.54 -20.10 0.69
C PRO A 455 25.78 -19.70 2.15
N ASP A 456 26.03 -18.42 2.42
CA ASP A 456 26.33 -17.93 3.76
C ASP A 456 25.11 -18.00 4.68
N GLU A 457 23.93 -17.71 4.13
CA GLU A 457 22.64 -17.80 4.82
C GLU A 457 22.30 -19.26 5.14
N ALA A 458 22.58 -20.17 4.22
CA ALA A 458 22.42 -21.60 4.45
C ALA A 458 23.34 -22.10 5.57
N ARG A 459 24.60 -21.64 5.61
CA ARG A 459 25.55 -21.96 6.70
C ARG A 459 25.15 -21.35 8.03
N GLU A 460 24.57 -20.15 8.06
CA GLU A 460 24.01 -19.56 9.28
C GLU A 460 22.82 -20.38 9.79
N ALA A 461 21.91 -20.78 8.89
CA ALA A 461 20.76 -21.60 9.24
C ALA A 461 21.17 -23.01 9.73
N GLU A 462 22.22 -23.61 9.15
CA GLU A 462 22.81 -24.87 9.61
C GLU A 462 23.36 -24.76 11.04
N ARG A 463 24.12 -23.69 11.34
CA ARG A 463 24.64 -23.42 12.68
C ARG A 463 23.53 -23.26 13.70
N PHE A 464 22.47 -22.51 13.36
CA PHE A 464 21.29 -22.40 14.22
C PHE A 464 20.67 -23.78 14.49
N TRP A 465 20.54 -24.62 13.47
CA TRP A 465 20.00 -25.97 13.60
C TRP A 465 20.83 -26.85 14.54
N GLN A 466 22.16 -26.78 14.44
CA GLN A 466 23.08 -27.52 15.31
C GLN A 466 22.98 -27.03 16.77
N GLN A 467 23.03 -25.72 16.99
CA GLN A 467 22.97 -25.11 18.32
C GLN A 467 21.70 -25.46 19.10
N HIS A 468 20.58 -25.65 18.42
CA HIS A 468 19.29 -25.94 19.04
C HIS A 468 18.88 -27.42 18.95
N GLY A 469 19.81 -28.30 18.55
CA GLY A 469 19.57 -29.75 18.48
C GLY A 469 18.47 -30.16 17.49
N LEU A 470 18.23 -29.39 16.45
CA LEU A 470 17.14 -29.60 15.48
C LEU A 470 17.49 -30.57 14.34
N GLN A 471 18.72 -31.09 14.34
CA GLN A 471 19.20 -32.00 13.30
C GLN A 471 18.42 -33.32 13.30
N GLY A 472 18.01 -33.78 12.11
CA GLY A 472 17.20 -34.99 11.95
C GLY A 472 15.75 -34.88 12.44
N GLN A 473 15.34 -33.78 13.06
CA GLN A 473 13.98 -33.61 13.57
C GLN A 473 13.01 -33.10 12.49
N THR A 474 11.73 -33.47 12.63
CA THR A 474 10.62 -32.88 11.88
C THR A 474 10.21 -31.55 12.53
N VAL A 475 10.65 -30.44 11.95
CA VAL A 475 10.43 -29.07 12.42
C VAL A 475 9.32 -28.38 11.63
N VAL A 476 8.38 -27.75 12.32
CA VAL A 476 7.29 -26.96 11.72
C VAL A 476 7.58 -25.48 11.87
N GLY A 477 7.56 -24.72 10.77
CA GLY A 477 7.63 -23.26 10.83
C GLY A 477 6.24 -22.62 10.75
N ILE A 478 5.98 -21.58 11.54
CA ILE A 478 4.70 -20.87 11.57
C ILE A 478 4.94 -19.37 11.41
N GLN A 479 4.39 -18.76 10.36
CA GLN A 479 4.28 -17.31 10.27
C GLN A 479 3.08 -16.86 11.10
N LEU A 480 3.29 -15.96 12.07
CA LEU A 480 2.24 -15.56 13.01
C LEU A 480 1.26 -14.56 12.38
N HIS A 481 1.76 -13.42 11.90
CA HIS A 481 0.91 -12.34 11.37
C HIS A 481 1.13 -12.05 9.89
N ALA A 482 0.08 -11.53 9.26
CA ALA A 482 0.12 -10.81 8.00
C ALA A 482 0.41 -9.32 8.23
N ASP A 483 0.58 -8.60 7.12
CA ASP A 483 0.76 -7.13 7.14
C ASP A 483 -0.57 -6.40 7.40
N GLU A 484 -1.69 -7.02 7.01
CA GLU A 484 -3.05 -6.46 7.12
C GLU A 484 -3.90 -7.39 8.00
N LEU A 485 -4.57 -6.79 8.99
CA LEU A 485 -5.23 -7.47 10.10
C LEU A 485 -6.35 -8.40 9.62
N TYR A 486 -7.05 -8.03 8.54
CA TYR A 486 -8.14 -8.86 8.01
C TYR A 486 -7.67 -10.23 7.50
N ARG A 487 -6.35 -10.48 7.38
CA ARG A 487 -5.75 -11.76 6.98
C ARG A 487 -5.16 -12.54 8.15
N ASP A 488 -5.15 -11.98 9.36
CA ASP A 488 -4.59 -12.64 10.54
C ASP A 488 -5.50 -13.77 11.03
N TYR A 489 -4.86 -14.86 11.46
CA TYR A 489 -5.55 -15.97 12.12
C TYR A 489 -5.35 -15.84 13.64
N PRO A 490 -6.41 -15.58 14.42
CA PRO A 490 -6.27 -15.23 15.84
C PRO A 490 -5.77 -16.40 16.71
N TYR A 491 -5.83 -17.64 16.22
CA TYR A 491 -5.47 -18.83 17.00
C TYR A 491 -4.13 -19.46 16.61
N MET A 492 -3.18 -18.64 16.12
CA MET A 492 -1.82 -19.12 15.84
C MET A 492 -1.10 -19.65 17.09
N GLU A 493 -1.26 -18.99 18.24
CA GLU A 493 -0.65 -19.43 19.49
C GLU A 493 -1.18 -20.78 19.99
N PRO A 494 -2.51 -20.98 20.14
CA PRO A 494 -3.06 -22.30 20.45
C PRO A 494 -2.61 -23.40 19.48
N LEU A 495 -2.52 -23.08 18.19
CA LEU A 495 -2.04 -24.02 17.17
C LEU A 495 -0.56 -24.38 17.38
N ALA A 496 0.30 -23.37 17.62
CA ALA A 496 1.72 -23.56 17.84
C ALA A 496 1.98 -24.39 19.11
N LEU A 497 1.32 -24.06 20.22
CA LEU A 497 1.42 -24.81 21.49
C LEU A 497 0.97 -26.27 21.30
N LYS A 498 -0.13 -26.50 20.58
CA LYS A 498 -0.61 -27.85 20.30
C LYS A 498 0.36 -28.65 19.43
N LEU A 499 1.00 -28.03 18.45
CA LEU A 499 2.02 -28.68 17.63
C LEU A 499 3.32 -28.96 18.42
N ALA A 500 3.68 -28.04 19.31
CA ALA A 500 4.89 -28.12 20.11
C ALA A 500 4.93 -29.32 21.06
N GLN A 501 3.77 -29.87 21.41
CA GLN A 501 3.66 -31.13 22.16
C GLN A 501 4.35 -32.30 21.45
N ARG A 502 4.40 -32.30 20.10
CA ARG A 502 4.95 -33.41 19.30
C ARG A 502 6.18 -33.03 18.46
N TYR A 503 6.28 -31.78 18.01
CA TYR A 503 7.32 -31.35 17.07
C TYR A 503 8.01 -30.06 17.55
N PRO A 504 9.30 -29.84 17.25
CA PRO A 504 9.88 -28.49 17.33
C PRO A 504 9.14 -27.51 16.41
N VAL A 505 8.85 -26.31 16.92
CA VAL A 505 8.13 -25.27 16.19
C VAL A 505 8.95 -23.99 16.15
N LEU A 506 9.21 -23.46 14.96
CA LEU A 506 9.77 -22.11 14.80
C LEU A 506 8.63 -21.14 14.49
N VAL A 507 8.47 -20.11 15.31
CA VAL A 507 7.48 -19.05 15.08
C VAL A 507 8.16 -17.80 14.54
N PHE A 508 7.64 -17.25 13.44
CA PHE A 508 8.25 -16.15 12.69
C PHE A 508 7.36 -14.92 12.71
N ASP A 509 7.94 -13.78 13.07
CA ASP A 509 7.31 -12.47 12.93
C ASP A 509 8.36 -11.37 12.70
N ALA A 510 7.93 -10.24 12.13
CA ALA A 510 8.74 -9.03 12.08
C ALA A 510 8.62 -8.18 13.36
N ARG A 511 7.63 -8.51 14.20
CA ARG A 511 7.35 -7.92 15.50
C ARG A 511 7.98 -8.79 16.58
N LYS A 512 8.32 -8.20 17.72
CA LYS A 512 8.66 -8.96 18.92
C LYS A 512 7.53 -9.93 19.26
N ILE A 513 7.88 -11.18 19.55
CA ILE A 513 6.91 -12.25 19.84
C ILE A 513 6.77 -12.37 21.37
N GLU A 514 5.59 -11.99 21.85
CA GLU A 514 5.14 -12.18 23.23
C GLU A 514 4.24 -13.43 23.33
N GLY A 515 4.27 -14.15 24.44
CA GLY A 515 3.58 -15.44 24.60
C GLY A 515 4.32 -16.61 23.93
N TYR A 516 3.60 -17.67 23.54
CA TYR A 516 4.14 -18.88 22.91
C TYR A 516 5.16 -19.63 23.80
N GLU A 517 4.88 -19.72 25.09
CA GLU A 517 5.80 -20.33 26.07
C GLU A 517 5.75 -21.86 26.01
N HIS A 518 6.76 -22.47 25.40
CA HIS A 518 6.97 -23.91 25.39
C HIS A 518 8.44 -24.25 25.05
N PRO A 519 9.10 -25.24 25.70
CA PRO A 519 10.51 -25.55 25.47
C PRO A 519 10.89 -25.92 24.03
N ARG A 520 9.90 -26.37 23.24
CA ARG A 520 10.05 -26.73 21.82
C ARG A 520 9.61 -25.62 20.85
N ILE A 521 9.28 -24.43 21.34
CA ILE A 521 8.98 -23.27 20.49
C ILE A 521 10.20 -22.34 20.45
N PHE A 522 10.66 -22.03 19.24
CA PHE A 522 11.77 -21.12 18.97
C PHE A 522 11.23 -19.84 18.33
N LYS A 523 11.39 -18.71 19.01
CA LYS A 523 10.90 -17.39 18.57
C LYS A 523 11.92 -16.74 17.61
N ILE A 524 11.47 -16.44 16.39
CA ILE A 524 12.28 -15.85 15.31
C ILE A 524 11.71 -14.46 15.00
N ASP A 525 12.05 -13.47 15.82
CA ASP A 525 11.55 -12.10 15.75
C ASP A 525 12.64 -11.01 15.62
N ASN A 526 13.89 -11.36 15.89
CA ASN A 526 15.04 -10.45 15.79
C ASN A 526 16.03 -10.89 14.71
N ARG A 527 15.53 -11.09 13.48
CA ARG A 527 16.32 -11.54 12.32
C ARG A 527 15.95 -10.73 11.10
N SER A 528 16.90 -10.56 10.18
CA SER A 528 16.56 -10.04 8.85
C SER A 528 15.62 -11.00 8.10
N LEU A 529 14.86 -10.48 7.14
CA LEU A 529 13.95 -11.30 6.33
C LEU A 529 14.66 -12.49 5.67
N ARG A 530 15.88 -12.30 5.16
CA ARG A 530 16.63 -13.36 4.47
C ARG A 530 17.12 -14.44 5.44
N GLN A 531 17.56 -14.06 6.65
CA GLN A 531 17.90 -15.02 7.71
C GLN A 531 16.67 -15.82 8.15
N ALA A 532 15.53 -15.16 8.37
CA ALA A 532 14.28 -15.83 8.69
C ALA A 532 13.86 -16.82 7.57
N PHE A 533 13.99 -16.42 6.30
CA PHE A 533 13.73 -17.30 5.17
C PHE A 533 14.72 -18.47 5.08
N ALA A 534 15.99 -18.28 5.40
CA ALA A 534 16.98 -19.36 5.44
C ALA A 534 16.65 -20.41 6.51
N LEU A 535 16.20 -19.98 7.70
CA LEU A 535 15.69 -20.88 8.72
C LEU A 535 14.41 -21.59 8.26
N ALA A 536 13.45 -20.84 7.71
CA ALA A 536 12.19 -21.40 7.21
C ALA A 536 12.38 -22.40 6.05
N ALA A 537 13.45 -22.26 5.25
CA ALA A 537 13.78 -23.18 4.17
C ALA A 537 14.16 -24.58 4.67
N ARG A 538 14.59 -24.71 5.93
CA ARG A 538 14.99 -25.98 6.56
C ARG A 538 13.83 -26.70 7.25
N CYS A 539 12.70 -26.02 7.49
CA CYS A 539 11.51 -26.65 8.06
C CYS A 539 10.92 -27.69 7.10
N GLN A 540 10.32 -28.75 7.66
CA GLN A 540 9.66 -29.81 6.90
C GLN A 540 8.26 -29.36 6.43
N LEU A 541 7.64 -28.44 7.16
CA LEU A 541 6.33 -27.88 6.82
C LEU A 541 6.24 -26.43 7.33
N LEU A 542 5.64 -25.56 6.52
CA LEU A 542 5.32 -24.18 6.90
C LEU A 542 3.81 -23.99 7.04
N VAL A 543 3.38 -23.27 8.06
CA VAL A 543 1.99 -22.80 8.23
C VAL A 543 1.99 -21.28 8.21
N ALA A 544 1.11 -20.67 7.44
CA ALA A 544 1.09 -19.22 7.31
C ALA A 544 -0.32 -18.69 6.98
N PRO A 545 -0.66 -17.46 7.39
CA PRO A 545 -1.82 -16.76 6.83
C PRO A 545 -1.58 -16.44 5.34
N ASP A 546 -2.54 -15.79 4.67
CA ASP A 546 -2.35 -15.27 3.29
C ASP A 546 -1.28 -14.16 3.24
N SER A 547 -0.01 -14.55 3.30
CA SER A 547 1.14 -13.66 3.44
C SER A 547 2.41 -14.26 2.82
N ALA A 548 3.55 -13.60 3.04
CA ALA A 548 4.82 -13.83 2.35
C ALA A 548 5.30 -15.29 2.40
N PHE A 549 5.16 -16.01 3.52
CA PHE A 549 5.69 -17.36 3.67
C PHE A 549 5.02 -18.38 2.74
N VAL A 550 3.76 -18.17 2.35
CA VAL A 550 3.08 -19.02 1.36
C VAL A 550 3.76 -18.92 -0.01
N HIS A 551 4.20 -17.73 -0.39
CA HIS A 551 4.86 -17.51 -1.69
C HIS A 551 6.33 -17.89 -1.65
N PHE A 552 6.99 -17.63 -0.54
CA PHE A 552 8.36 -18.07 -0.29
C PHE A 552 8.48 -19.59 -0.33
N SER A 553 7.60 -20.32 0.39
CA SER A 553 7.60 -21.78 0.41
C SER A 553 7.44 -22.40 -0.99
N ALA A 554 6.63 -21.78 -1.86
CA ALA A 554 6.53 -22.18 -3.27
C ALA A 554 7.84 -22.00 -4.07
N ALA A 555 8.66 -21.02 -3.71
CA ALA A 555 9.96 -20.76 -4.33
C ALA A 555 11.00 -21.81 -3.92
N VAL A 556 11.12 -22.08 -2.61
CA VAL A 556 12.09 -23.02 -2.04
C VAL A 556 11.62 -24.47 -1.98
N LYS A 557 10.37 -24.72 -2.41
CA LYS A 557 9.72 -26.05 -2.48
C LYS A 557 9.48 -26.72 -1.11
N VAL A 558 9.45 -25.94 -0.03
CA VAL A 558 9.03 -26.44 1.29
C VAL A 558 7.51 -26.62 1.30
N PRO A 559 6.95 -27.76 1.74
CA PRO A 559 5.51 -27.94 1.90
C PRO A 559 4.90 -26.81 2.76
N CYS A 560 3.72 -26.31 2.39
CA CYS A 560 3.08 -25.24 3.15
C CYS A 560 1.57 -25.38 3.23
N LEU A 561 1.00 -25.14 4.41
CA LEU A 561 -0.43 -24.95 4.61
C LEU A 561 -0.73 -23.46 4.78
N GLY A 562 -1.39 -22.87 3.79
CA GLY A 562 -1.90 -21.49 3.90
C GLY A 562 -3.29 -21.45 4.54
N ILE A 563 -3.49 -20.53 5.47
CA ILE A 563 -4.78 -20.25 6.11
C ILE A 563 -5.43 -19.07 5.41
N TYR A 564 -6.67 -19.27 4.94
CA TYR A 564 -7.38 -18.32 4.09
C TYR A 564 -8.80 -18.05 4.59
N GLY A 565 -9.35 -16.93 4.13
CA GLY A 565 -10.73 -16.54 4.38
C GLY A 565 -11.20 -15.51 3.35
N PRO A 566 -10.87 -14.22 3.51
CA PRO A 566 -11.33 -13.18 2.59
C PRO A 566 -10.84 -13.35 1.14
N ILE A 567 -9.62 -13.86 0.99
CA ILE A 567 -8.98 -14.15 -0.30
C ILE A 567 -9.11 -15.63 -0.63
N ASP A 568 -9.32 -15.95 -1.92
CA ASP A 568 -9.44 -17.33 -2.37
C ASP A 568 -8.09 -18.07 -2.35
N GLY A 569 -7.90 -18.94 -1.35
CA GLY A 569 -6.73 -19.81 -1.24
C GLY A 569 -6.53 -20.71 -2.46
N LYS A 570 -7.60 -21.19 -3.10
CA LYS A 570 -7.54 -22.01 -4.33
C LYS A 570 -6.93 -21.23 -5.49
N VAL A 571 -7.30 -19.96 -5.66
CA VAL A 571 -6.76 -19.11 -6.74
C VAL A 571 -5.34 -18.66 -6.41
N ARG A 572 -5.09 -18.26 -5.15
CA ARG A 572 -3.80 -17.75 -4.68
C ARG A 572 -2.69 -18.82 -4.73
N THR A 573 -3.02 -20.07 -4.40
CA THR A 573 -2.07 -21.19 -4.38
C THR A 573 -2.15 -22.10 -5.61
N ARG A 574 -3.00 -21.80 -6.60
CA ARG A 574 -3.30 -22.66 -7.77
C ARG A 574 -2.08 -23.26 -8.47
N GLN A 575 -0.97 -22.52 -8.49
CA GLN A 575 0.26 -22.86 -9.19
C GLN A 575 1.32 -23.51 -8.28
N TYR A 576 1.10 -23.53 -6.97
CA TYR A 576 2.03 -24.02 -5.95
C TYR A 576 1.77 -25.47 -5.60
N ARG A 577 2.46 -26.40 -6.29
CA ARG A 577 2.27 -27.85 -6.11
C ARG A 577 2.55 -28.36 -4.69
N ASN A 578 3.38 -27.65 -3.93
CA ASN A 578 3.77 -27.97 -2.56
C ASN A 578 2.91 -27.25 -1.51
N CYS A 579 1.98 -26.39 -1.91
CA CYS A 579 1.11 -25.68 -0.99
C CYS A 579 -0.30 -26.28 -0.99
N GLN A 580 -0.88 -26.37 0.20
CA GLN A 580 -2.30 -26.60 0.39
C GLN A 580 -2.91 -25.37 1.07
N PHE A 581 -4.24 -25.28 1.09
CA PHE A 581 -4.96 -24.20 1.76
C PHE A 581 -6.06 -24.74 2.67
N VAL A 582 -6.41 -24.01 3.73
CA VAL A 582 -7.57 -24.27 4.59
C VAL A 582 -8.40 -23.00 4.72
N ASP A 583 -9.72 -23.14 4.64
CA ASP A 583 -10.69 -22.06 4.83
C ASP A 583 -12.08 -22.63 5.17
N LEU A 584 -13.04 -21.75 5.44
CA LEU A 584 -14.43 -22.09 5.75
C LEU A 584 -15.38 -21.99 4.54
N ARG A 585 -14.92 -22.09 3.28
CA ARG A 585 -15.79 -21.89 2.11
C ARG A 585 -16.97 -22.87 2.00
N ARG A 586 -16.88 -24.02 2.68
CA ARG A 586 -17.96 -25.02 2.77
C ARG A 586 -19.04 -24.62 3.77
N HIS A 587 -18.74 -23.71 4.69
CA HIS A 587 -19.64 -23.26 5.76
C HIS A 587 -20.13 -21.83 5.54
N LEU A 588 -19.34 -20.97 4.89
CA LEU A 588 -19.65 -19.56 4.63
C LEU A 588 -19.60 -19.25 3.14
N GLY A 589 -20.76 -18.96 2.54
CA GLY A 589 -20.89 -18.63 1.11
C GLY A 589 -20.31 -17.27 0.70
N CYS A 590 -19.97 -16.40 1.66
CA CYS A 590 -19.31 -15.12 1.38
C CYS A 590 -17.82 -15.26 1.03
N ILE A 591 -17.23 -16.46 1.22
CA ILE A 591 -15.83 -16.75 0.92
C ILE A 591 -15.69 -17.18 -0.55
N PRO A 592 -14.86 -16.53 -1.37
CA PRO A 592 -14.02 -15.35 -1.07
C PRO A 592 -14.78 -14.02 -1.27
N CYS A 593 -14.56 -13.05 -0.38
CA CYS A 593 -15.17 -11.71 -0.51
C CYS A 593 -14.24 -10.69 -1.20
N TRP A 594 -12.93 -11.00 -1.32
CA TRP A 594 -11.91 -10.15 -1.94
C TRP A 594 -11.81 -8.73 -1.36
N ARG A 595 -12.17 -8.56 -0.08
CA ARG A 595 -11.99 -7.29 0.64
C ARG A 595 -10.51 -7.00 0.92
N ASN A 596 -10.23 -5.75 1.26
CA ASN A 596 -8.94 -5.27 1.75
C ASN A 596 -9.11 -4.66 3.16
N GLU A 597 -8.03 -4.11 3.71
CA GLU A 597 -8.02 -3.51 5.05
C GLU A 597 -9.04 -2.35 5.19
N ASP A 598 -9.25 -1.58 4.12
CA ASP A 598 -10.16 -0.44 4.12
C ASP A 598 -11.64 -0.83 4.02
N ILE A 599 -11.96 -2.07 3.67
CA ILE A 599 -13.34 -2.57 3.54
C ILE A 599 -13.66 -3.52 4.71
N PRO A 600 -14.56 -3.14 5.62
CA PRO A 600 -14.94 -3.99 6.75
C PRO A 600 -15.63 -5.29 6.31
N CYS A 601 -15.67 -6.25 7.21
CA CYS A 601 -16.35 -7.52 6.99
C CYS A 601 -17.85 -7.27 6.82
N LYS A 602 -18.44 -7.72 5.70
CA LYS A 602 -19.87 -7.53 5.44
C LYS A 602 -20.80 -8.20 6.46
N LEU A 603 -20.31 -9.21 7.18
CA LEU A 603 -21.10 -9.95 8.16
C LEU A 603 -21.08 -9.31 9.55
N THR A 604 -19.98 -8.65 9.92
CA THR A 604 -19.77 -8.15 11.29
C THR A 604 -19.54 -6.65 11.38
N GLY A 605 -19.30 -5.96 10.25
CA GLY A 605 -18.86 -4.56 10.25
C GLY A 605 -17.43 -4.35 10.74
N MET A 606 -16.74 -5.40 11.23
CA MET A 606 -15.42 -5.29 11.83
C MET A 606 -14.28 -5.37 10.81
N ARG A 607 -13.11 -4.81 11.16
CA ARG A 607 -11.86 -4.95 10.39
C ARG A 607 -11.35 -6.40 10.39
N THR A 608 -11.49 -7.13 11.49
CA THR A 608 -11.15 -8.56 11.58
C THR A 608 -12.09 -9.43 10.75
N SER A 609 -11.65 -10.66 10.46
CA SER A 609 -12.36 -11.58 9.58
C SER A 609 -13.11 -12.64 10.38
N ALA A 610 -14.44 -12.55 10.38
CA ALA A 610 -15.31 -13.56 10.97
C ALA A 610 -14.99 -14.99 10.48
N CYS A 611 -14.61 -15.15 9.21
CA CYS A 611 -14.23 -16.46 8.66
C CYS A 611 -12.90 -17.02 9.18
N LEU A 612 -11.99 -16.16 9.67
CA LEU A 612 -10.75 -16.60 10.30
C LEU A 612 -10.95 -16.81 11.80
N GLU A 613 -11.74 -15.96 12.46
CA GLU A 613 -12.17 -16.12 13.86
C GLU A 613 -13.02 -17.38 14.09
N ASN A 614 -13.77 -17.85 13.09
CA ASN A 614 -14.56 -19.06 13.23
C ASN A 614 -13.85 -20.31 12.70
N LEU A 615 -12.63 -20.19 12.15
CA LEU A 615 -11.89 -21.34 11.63
C LEU A 615 -11.28 -22.14 12.80
N PRO A 616 -11.76 -23.35 13.10
CA PRO A 616 -11.34 -24.05 14.32
C PRO A 616 -9.89 -24.53 14.26
N VAL A 617 -9.16 -24.37 15.37
CA VAL A 617 -7.75 -24.82 15.50
C VAL A 617 -7.60 -26.30 15.17
N HIS A 618 -8.54 -27.14 15.60
CA HIS A 618 -8.48 -28.58 15.33
C HIS A 618 -8.51 -28.89 13.82
N MET A 619 -9.23 -28.12 13.02
CA MET A 619 -9.31 -28.31 11.57
C MET A 619 -7.97 -28.02 10.91
N VAL A 620 -7.31 -26.93 11.34
CA VAL A 620 -5.96 -26.57 10.87
C VAL A 620 -4.94 -27.61 11.32
N TYR A 621 -4.95 -27.96 12.61
CA TYR A 621 -4.05 -28.95 13.21
C TYR A 621 -4.13 -30.32 12.52
N GLN A 622 -5.33 -30.84 12.28
CA GLN A 622 -5.52 -32.12 11.58
C GLN A 622 -4.96 -32.08 10.15
N LYS A 623 -5.10 -30.95 9.46
CA LYS A 623 -4.53 -30.79 8.13
C LYS A 623 -3.00 -30.74 8.15
N VAL A 624 -2.42 -30.11 9.17
CA VAL A 624 -0.97 -30.11 9.42
C VAL A 624 -0.46 -31.54 9.65
N LEU A 625 -1.08 -32.31 10.55
CA LEU A 625 -0.69 -33.70 10.80
C LEU A 625 -0.76 -34.58 9.55
N ASN A 626 -1.87 -34.49 8.80
CA ASN A 626 -2.03 -35.22 7.54
C ASN A 626 -0.94 -34.89 6.50
N MET A 627 -0.42 -33.66 6.51
CA MET A 627 0.69 -33.26 5.64
C MET A 627 2.02 -33.81 6.16
N LEU A 628 2.28 -33.74 7.46
CA LEU A 628 3.48 -34.28 8.10
C LEU A 628 3.60 -35.80 7.91
N GLU A 629 2.53 -36.56 8.14
CA GLU A 629 2.53 -38.02 7.93
C GLU A 629 2.88 -38.40 6.48
N LYS A 630 2.40 -37.62 5.50
CA LYS A 630 2.74 -37.83 4.09
C LYS A 630 4.20 -37.52 3.78
N ILE A 631 4.79 -36.57 4.50
CA ILE A 631 6.21 -36.22 4.38
C ILE A 631 7.07 -37.32 5.02
N GLU A 632 6.75 -37.75 6.23
CA GLU A 632 7.44 -38.82 6.96
C GLU A 632 7.41 -40.14 6.18
N LYS A 633 6.25 -40.55 5.66
CA LYS A 633 6.14 -41.75 4.81
C LYS A 633 7.03 -41.69 3.57
N ARG A 634 7.13 -40.51 2.92
CA ARG A 634 7.98 -40.33 1.74
C ARG A 634 9.47 -40.39 2.06
N ASN A 635 9.88 -39.87 3.23
CA ASN A 635 11.27 -39.91 3.66
C ASN A 635 11.68 -41.33 4.08
N GLY A 636 10.85 -42.03 4.87
CA GLY A 636 11.12 -43.41 5.27
C GLY A 636 11.12 -44.42 4.12
N THR A 637 10.44 -44.13 3.00
CA THR A 637 10.53 -44.96 1.78
C THR A 637 11.84 -44.70 1.01
N ARG A 638 12.42 -43.50 1.11
CA ARG A 638 13.69 -43.13 0.47
C ARG A 638 14.93 -43.63 1.21
N GLU A 639 14.83 -43.93 2.50
CA GLU A 639 15.92 -44.52 3.29
C GLU A 639 15.95 -46.06 3.18
N ARG A 640 14.88 -46.68 2.65
CA ARG A 640 14.77 -48.13 2.43
C ARG A 640 15.12 -48.59 1.02
N ILE A 641 15.43 -47.66 0.11
CA ILE A 641 15.90 -47.89 -1.27
C ILE A 641 17.32 -47.34 -1.33
#